data_AF-A0A554LKI8-F1
#
_entry.id   AF-A0A554LKI8-F1
#
_cell.length_a   1.000
_cell.length_b   1.000
_cell.length_c   1.000
_cell.angle_alpha   90.00
_cell.angle_beta   90.00
_cell.angle_gamma   90.00
#
_symmetry.space_group_name_H-M   'P 1'
#
loop_
_entity.id
_entity.type
_entity.pdbx_description
1 polymer ?
#
loop_
_entity_poly.entity_id
_entity_poly.type
_entity_poly.pdbx_seq_one_letter_code
_entity_poly.pdbx_strand_id
1 'polypeptide(L)'
;MQTFTQVSNQENDLNSIEVSYQDRFAHDLWLADALQKDAIQNSWDARQSRKGENWNCTFSYINSDVSILVISDYGTSGLVGNKFSDIPEMIELLKSPASENLARFLNSNWSAKNSESGGKWGRGKNIFLISSQNREFYFDSFRMSDDSYIFGKVYLDKEEKLIKYTLSWNEEAKTQKTLHFPKLDSLKECGTRIIIPNPRNEILRAMRSGKMLEFVGNTRWEIIEKYNAEIFIQFEDNLQKAKVPSWYKEEFELKHCINKFYGSELIRADDSLRIKKLVLAFNPSNEIPDNIKGVAIQRGGMTIERVRTRELLNIEQSESVYGWLELDKELEAEMYELENVEHTGFKWFRNPAKNLKEYLRRKVKEFALENKLLEDERQKSQESRRTAEQRALRNLIPLFKKLELSRKGHSSGGTILNKRKRMPDEPLRLSAIEFDLPRSGDQRVNSGENLSNVYAIPINNSMENVNVIVRTFRVSEDGTFNKMIEERNFNLSPGTGPKIGVEKLPVTHAFKKGKYFFRAKLLCLEDTNILLPDNKKVEKGYEYDRVNIPFYINEDPPILGNLPFQFSEITNRTDPAFLFEWDQQALGIYTIYYNGMHPKIKSIKKEDEAVKSSESMEKFLTENAVLIAYQIKLEEVVSGDNKGDKDLAELISSGDLTRVANYLMSGYSEFLWEYMGGK
;
A
#
# COMPACT_ATOMS: atom_id res chain seq x y z
N MET A 1 60.19 13.00 4.19
CA MET A 1 58.86 12.37 4.03
C MET A 1 58.96 10.94 4.53
N GLN A 2 58.20 10.58 5.56
CA GLN A 2 58.18 9.22 6.12
C GLN A 2 57.10 8.38 5.43
N THR A 3 57.38 7.09 5.23
CA THR A 3 56.44 6.12 4.61
C THR A 3 55.97 5.11 5.65
N PHE A 4 54.68 4.84 5.65
CA PHE A 4 53.99 3.96 6.58
C PHE A 4 53.07 3.01 5.82
N THR A 5 52.80 1.84 6.41
CA THR A 5 51.84 0.86 5.89
C THR A 5 50.58 0.89 6.74
N GLN A 6 49.40 0.85 6.12
CA GLN A 6 48.14 0.74 6.86
C GLN A 6 48.03 -0.63 7.54
N VAL A 7 47.44 -0.65 8.74
CA VAL A 7 47.50 -1.84 9.61
C VAL A 7 46.59 -2.98 9.11
N SER A 8 45.52 -2.68 8.38
CA SER A 8 44.49 -3.67 8.05
C SER A 8 43.84 -3.50 6.67
N ASN A 9 44.56 -2.97 5.67
CA ASN A 9 44.01 -2.77 4.32
C ASN A 9 44.89 -3.33 3.21
N GLN A 10 44.26 -4.15 2.38
CA GLN A 10 44.87 -4.76 1.20
C GLN A 10 44.08 -4.41 -0.07
N GLU A 11 44.68 -4.69 -1.22
CA GLU A 11 44.04 -4.52 -2.53
C GLU A 11 42.63 -5.16 -2.62
N ASN A 12 42.45 -6.32 -1.99
CA ASN A 12 41.16 -7.02 -1.98
C ASN A 12 40.06 -6.24 -1.25
N ASP A 13 40.41 -5.49 -0.20
CA ASP A 13 39.44 -4.65 0.52
C ASP A 13 38.94 -3.50 -0.36
N LEU A 14 39.84 -2.89 -1.15
CA LEU A 14 39.47 -1.86 -2.12
C LEU A 14 38.50 -2.41 -3.18
N ASN A 15 38.80 -3.60 -3.71
CA ASN A 15 37.94 -4.24 -4.71
C ASN A 15 36.57 -4.60 -4.13
N SER A 16 36.52 -5.08 -2.88
CA SER A 16 35.25 -5.37 -2.20
C SER A 16 34.40 -4.11 -1.97
N ILE A 17 35.02 -2.98 -1.64
CA ILE A 17 34.33 -1.70 -1.46
C ILE A 17 33.79 -1.19 -2.81
N GLU A 18 34.60 -1.28 -3.86
CA GLU A 18 34.20 -0.92 -5.23
C GLU A 18 32.97 -1.70 -5.69
N VAL A 19 32.96 -3.03 -5.52
CA VAL A 19 31.81 -3.89 -5.84
C VAL A 19 30.59 -3.53 -4.97
N SER A 20 30.78 -3.31 -3.67
CA SER A 20 29.69 -2.94 -2.75
C SER A 20 28.98 -1.65 -3.18
N TYR A 21 29.73 -0.63 -3.61
CA TYR A 21 29.13 0.60 -4.14
C TYR A 21 28.42 0.39 -5.47
N GLN A 22 29.00 -0.38 -6.40
CA GLN A 22 28.40 -0.69 -7.70
C GLN A 22 27.06 -1.41 -7.55
N ASP A 23 26.97 -2.39 -6.63
CA ASP A 23 25.74 -3.13 -6.37
C ASP A 23 24.63 -2.24 -5.79
N ARG A 24 25.00 -1.18 -5.07
CA ARG A 24 24.07 -0.27 -4.38
C ARG A 24 23.58 0.87 -5.27
N PHE A 25 24.47 1.41 -6.10
CA PHE A 25 24.18 2.47 -7.04
C PHE A 25 24.04 1.87 -8.44
N ALA A 26 22.83 1.46 -8.80
CA ALA A 26 22.53 0.81 -10.09
C ALA A 26 22.54 1.78 -11.29
N HIS A 27 23.60 2.57 -11.47
CA HIS A 27 23.81 3.48 -12.61
C HIS A 27 25.30 3.65 -12.95
N ASP A 28 25.59 4.10 -14.17
CA ASP A 28 26.96 4.18 -14.72
C ASP A 28 27.83 5.33 -14.17
N LEU A 29 27.26 6.14 -13.27
CA LEU A 29 27.93 7.24 -12.57
C LEU A 29 28.03 6.99 -11.06
N TRP A 30 27.90 5.72 -10.63
CA TRP A 30 27.88 5.29 -9.23
C TRP A 30 29.03 5.87 -8.40
N LEU A 31 30.24 5.96 -8.98
CA LEU A 31 31.41 6.43 -8.24
C LEU A 31 31.32 7.92 -7.90
N ALA A 32 30.71 8.73 -8.77
CA ALA A 32 30.48 10.13 -8.49
C ALA A 32 29.47 10.32 -7.35
N ASP A 33 28.43 9.47 -7.29
CA ASP A 33 27.43 9.49 -6.23
C ASP A 33 28.03 9.01 -4.89
N ALA A 34 28.79 7.93 -4.91
CA ALA A 34 29.53 7.43 -3.75
C ALA A 34 30.55 8.47 -3.22
N LEU A 35 31.36 9.03 -4.11
CA LEU A 35 32.40 10.00 -3.76
C LEU A 35 31.81 11.26 -3.10
N GLN A 36 30.76 11.85 -3.67
CA GLN A 36 30.14 13.03 -3.06
C GLN A 36 29.57 12.71 -1.69
N LYS A 37 28.93 11.54 -1.55
CA LYS A 37 28.28 11.12 -0.31
C LYS A 37 29.30 11.00 0.81
N ASP A 38 30.39 10.27 0.60
CA ASP A 38 31.41 10.09 1.63
C ASP A 38 32.22 11.35 1.90
N ALA A 39 32.61 12.09 0.86
CA ALA A 39 33.42 13.29 1.05
C ALA A 39 32.66 14.37 1.84
N ILE A 40 31.39 14.60 1.49
CA ILE A 40 30.55 15.57 2.20
C ILE A 40 30.24 15.06 3.62
N GLN A 41 30.05 13.76 3.84
CA GLN A 41 29.81 13.25 5.20
C GLN A 41 31.00 13.50 6.11
N ASN A 42 32.20 13.11 5.66
CA ASN A 42 33.43 13.26 6.43
C ASN A 42 33.70 14.75 6.75
N SER A 43 33.45 15.63 5.78
CA SER A 43 33.58 17.08 5.99
C SER A 43 32.51 17.64 6.93
N TRP A 44 31.26 17.23 6.78
CA TRP A 44 30.15 17.69 7.62
C TRP A 44 30.32 17.23 9.07
N ASP A 45 30.81 16.01 9.31
CA ASP A 45 31.07 15.51 10.67
C ASP A 45 32.27 16.21 11.34
N ALA A 46 33.18 16.80 10.56
CA ALA A 46 34.32 17.58 11.03
C ALA A 46 34.03 19.09 11.24
N ARG A 47 32.78 19.53 11.00
CA ARG A 47 32.38 20.94 11.15
C ARG A 47 32.63 21.46 12.56
N GLN A 48 33.03 22.73 12.66
CA GLN A 48 33.32 23.38 13.95
C GLN A 48 32.05 23.69 14.75
N SER A 49 30.99 24.12 14.08
CA SER A 49 29.72 24.46 14.71
C SER A 49 28.69 23.37 14.47
N ARG A 50 27.86 23.06 15.47
CA ARG A 50 26.85 22.00 15.38
C ARG A 50 25.90 22.18 14.20
N LYS A 51 25.63 23.43 13.81
CA LYS A 51 24.76 23.82 12.68
C LYS A 51 25.52 24.09 11.37
N GLY A 52 26.85 23.96 11.31
CA GLY A 52 27.61 24.20 10.09
C GLY A 52 27.64 25.68 9.64
N GLU A 53 27.59 26.61 10.59
CA GLU A 53 27.85 28.04 10.32
C GLU A 53 29.20 28.21 9.61
N ASN A 54 29.18 28.92 8.48
CA ASN A 54 30.32 29.13 7.57
C ASN A 54 30.96 27.85 7.01
N TRP A 55 30.26 26.71 7.10
CA TRP A 55 30.73 25.47 6.50
C TRP A 55 30.47 25.47 5.01
N ASN A 56 31.48 25.06 4.23
CA ASN A 56 31.29 24.74 2.82
C ASN A 56 32.17 23.57 2.39
N CYS A 57 31.77 22.93 1.29
CA CYS A 57 32.54 21.87 0.64
C CYS A 57 32.53 22.09 -0.87
N THR A 58 33.71 22.08 -1.49
CA THR A 58 33.88 22.38 -2.92
C THR A 58 34.61 21.25 -3.64
N PHE A 59 34.03 20.77 -4.74
CA PHE A 59 34.64 19.82 -5.67
C PHE A 59 35.09 20.60 -6.91
N SER A 60 36.39 20.69 -7.17
CA SER A 60 36.96 21.43 -8.29
C SER A 60 37.79 20.53 -9.20
N TYR A 61 37.43 20.49 -10.48
CA TYR A 61 38.26 19.86 -11.51
C TYR A 61 39.20 20.88 -12.14
N ILE A 62 40.50 20.59 -12.09
CA ILE A 62 41.54 21.41 -12.71
C ILE A 62 42.21 20.58 -13.79
N ASN A 63 42.04 21.01 -15.04
CA ASN A 63 42.74 20.43 -16.17
C ASN A 63 44.13 21.04 -16.26
N SER A 64 45.17 20.24 -16.06
CA SER A 64 46.57 20.65 -16.16
C SER A 64 47.41 19.50 -16.73
N ASP A 65 48.74 19.58 -16.68
CA ASP A 65 49.63 18.49 -17.16
C ASP A 65 49.30 17.15 -16.48
N VAL A 66 48.90 17.23 -15.21
CA VAL A 66 48.17 16.17 -14.51
C VAL A 66 46.79 16.70 -14.21
N SER A 67 45.75 16.03 -14.71
CA SER A 67 44.38 16.39 -14.37
C SER A 67 44.12 16.02 -12.91
N ILE A 68 43.53 16.95 -12.15
CA ILE A 68 43.28 16.74 -10.72
C ILE A 68 41.83 17.08 -10.37
N LEU A 69 41.25 16.28 -9.49
CA LEU A 69 40.04 16.61 -8.77
C LEU A 69 40.41 17.01 -7.35
N VAL A 70 39.96 18.18 -6.94
CA VAL A 70 40.22 18.76 -5.62
C VAL A 70 38.92 18.80 -4.84
N ILE A 71 38.91 18.28 -3.61
CA ILE A 71 37.77 18.36 -2.71
C ILE A 71 38.23 19.12 -1.48
N SER A 72 37.73 20.32 -1.26
CA SER A 72 38.15 21.19 -0.14
C SER A 72 37.00 21.45 0.80
N ASP A 73 37.24 21.36 2.10
CA ASP A 73 36.33 21.80 3.13
C ASP A 73 36.78 23.07 3.86
N TYR A 74 35.80 23.80 4.36
CA TYR A 74 35.98 25.02 5.15
C TYR A 74 35.01 25.01 6.32
N GLY A 75 35.34 25.74 7.40
CA GLY A 75 34.57 25.72 8.64
C GLY A 75 34.68 24.39 9.40
N THR A 76 35.78 23.66 9.19
CA THR A 76 36.10 22.39 9.88
C THR A 76 37.34 22.54 10.76
N SER A 77 37.59 21.58 11.65
CA SER A 77 38.80 21.62 12.50
C SER A 77 40.10 21.28 11.77
N GLY A 78 40.02 20.80 10.52
CA GLY A 78 41.10 20.06 9.87
C GLY A 78 41.34 18.67 10.51
N LEU A 79 42.35 17.95 10.01
CA LEU A 79 42.79 16.65 10.52
C LEU A 79 43.58 16.80 11.83
N VAL A 80 42.88 17.10 12.92
CA VAL A 80 43.44 17.22 14.27
C VAL A 80 43.85 15.87 14.88
N GLY A 81 44.60 15.90 15.97
CA GLY A 81 45.08 14.73 16.69
C GLY A 81 46.55 14.86 17.09
N ASN A 82 47.07 13.91 17.87
CA ASN A 82 48.48 13.94 18.25
C ASN A 82 49.37 13.62 17.04
N LYS A 83 50.60 14.17 17.08
CA LYS A 83 51.63 13.83 16.09
C LYS A 83 52.16 12.44 16.39
N PHE A 84 52.54 11.70 15.37
CA PHE A 84 53.17 10.38 15.49
C PHE A 84 54.28 10.25 14.45
N SER A 85 55.29 9.43 14.78
CA SER A 85 56.51 9.24 13.99
C SER A 85 56.68 7.81 13.51
N ASP A 86 55.93 6.86 14.09
CA ASP A 86 55.94 5.45 13.71
C ASP A 86 54.54 4.79 13.84
N ILE A 87 54.44 3.55 13.35
CA ILE A 87 53.19 2.77 13.37
C ILE A 87 52.77 2.42 14.82
N PRO A 88 53.66 1.95 15.71
CA PRO A 88 53.31 1.72 17.12
C PRO A 88 52.68 2.92 17.82
N GLU A 89 53.24 4.12 17.69
CA GLU A 89 52.68 5.36 18.23
C GLU A 89 51.27 5.62 17.68
N MET A 90 51.09 5.49 16.36
CA MET A 90 49.77 5.64 15.75
C MET A 90 48.75 4.62 16.29
N ILE A 91 49.15 3.36 16.50
CA ILE A 91 48.26 2.33 17.06
C ILE A 91 47.83 2.68 18.48
N GLU A 92 48.73 3.22 19.31
CA GLU A 92 48.36 3.69 20.65
C GLU A 92 47.39 4.89 20.59
N LEU A 93 47.58 5.82 19.66
CA LEU A 93 46.63 6.92 19.45
C LEU A 93 45.25 6.42 19.02
N LEU A 94 45.20 5.39 18.16
CA LEU A 94 43.94 4.82 17.70
C LEU A 94 43.13 4.17 18.84
N LYS A 95 43.77 3.74 19.93
CA LYS A 95 43.09 3.26 21.15
C LYS A 95 42.48 4.39 21.99
N SER A 96 42.89 5.64 21.77
CA SER A 96 42.47 6.83 22.53
C SER A 96 41.14 7.44 22.01
N PRO A 97 40.50 8.38 22.75
CA PRO A 97 39.16 8.90 22.47
C PRO A 97 38.99 9.61 21.11
N ALA A 98 37.77 10.12 20.87
CA ALA A 98 37.23 10.58 19.58
C ALA A 98 38.01 11.68 18.82
N SER A 99 39.08 12.27 19.35
CA SER A 99 39.77 13.44 18.78
C SER A 99 40.98 13.13 17.88
N GLU A 100 41.31 11.86 17.64
CA GLU A 100 42.45 11.45 16.79
C GLU A 100 42.08 11.37 15.30
N ASN A 101 41.59 12.48 14.73
CA ASN A 101 41.06 12.52 13.37
C ASN A 101 42.11 12.17 12.30
N LEU A 102 43.36 12.65 12.45
CA LEU A 102 44.45 12.34 11.51
C LEU A 102 44.79 10.85 11.51
N ALA A 103 45.02 10.25 12.68
CA ALA A 103 45.34 8.82 12.79
C ALA A 103 44.20 7.96 12.22
N ARG A 104 42.94 8.33 12.52
CA ARG A 104 41.74 7.64 11.98
C ARG A 104 41.53 7.89 10.49
N PHE A 105 42.03 8.99 9.94
CA PHE A 105 42.03 9.27 8.51
C PHE A 105 43.04 8.42 7.76
N LEU A 106 44.25 8.29 8.33
CA LEU A 106 45.34 7.52 7.73
C LEU A 106 45.21 6.02 7.92
N ASN A 107 44.48 5.54 8.93
CA ASN A 107 44.27 4.12 9.20
C ASN A 107 42.77 3.74 9.13
N SER A 108 42.18 4.00 7.97
CA SER A 108 40.85 3.54 7.57
C SER A 108 40.71 2.03 7.83
N ASN A 109 39.57 1.57 8.36
CA ASN A 109 39.25 0.17 8.70
C ASN A 109 39.89 -0.37 9.98
N TRP A 110 40.51 0.47 10.81
CA TRP A 110 41.00 0.01 12.10
C TRP A 110 39.88 0.02 13.17
N SER A 111 39.75 -1.07 13.94
CA SER A 111 38.87 -1.15 15.12
C SER A 111 39.68 -1.58 16.34
N ALA A 112 39.63 -0.77 17.40
CA ALA A 112 40.26 -1.10 18.69
C ALA A 112 39.74 -2.41 19.29
N LYS A 113 38.52 -2.82 18.92
CA LYS A 113 37.86 -4.01 19.49
C LYS A 113 38.29 -5.32 18.82
N ASN A 114 38.70 -5.29 17.54
CA ASN A 114 39.10 -6.48 16.79
C ASN A 114 40.32 -6.14 15.90
N SER A 115 41.52 -6.48 16.36
CA SER A 115 42.77 -6.29 15.60
C SER A 115 42.88 -7.14 14.33
N GLU A 116 41.99 -8.15 14.16
CA GLU A 116 42.02 -9.11 13.05
C GLU A 116 40.84 -9.00 12.07
N SER A 117 39.82 -8.17 12.36
CA SER A 117 38.72 -7.93 11.42
C SER A 117 38.50 -6.44 11.23
N GLY A 118 38.62 -6.00 9.97
CA GLY A 118 38.46 -4.61 9.57
C GLY A 118 37.23 -3.97 10.20
N GLY A 119 37.44 -2.88 10.91
CA GLY A 119 36.42 -2.13 11.63
C GLY A 119 35.37 -1.49 10.71
N LYS A 120 34.19 -1.21 11.28
CA LYS A 120 33.15 -0.35 10.66
C LYS A 120 33.66 1.07 10.33
N TRP A 121 34.80 1.50 10.86
CA TRP A 121 35.25 2.89 10.84
C TRP A 121 36.23 3.11 9.68
N GLY A 122 35.90 3.98 8.72
CA GLY A 122 36.85 4.50 7.75
C GLY A 122 36.84 3.88 6.34
N ARG A 123 35.99 2.87 6.05
CA ARG A 123 35.90 2.28 4.69
C ARG A 123 35.59 3.32 3.60
N GLY A 124 34.74 4.30 3.90
CA GLY A 124 34.40 5.36 2.95
C GLY A 124 35.60 6.19 2.48
N LYS A 125 36.70 6.27 3.24
CA LYS A 125 37.91 7.02 2.84
C LYS A 125 38.66 6.33 1.69
N ASN A 126 38.48 5.02 1.53
CA ASN A 126 39.05 4.29 0.41
C ASN A 126 38.43 4.68 -0.94
N ILE A 127 37.26 5.34 -0.94
CA ILE A 127 36.65 5.87 -2.17
C ILE A 127 37.56 6.86 -2.87
N PHE A 128 38.41 7.59 -2.14
CA PHE A 128 39.39 8.52 -2.72
C PHE A 128 40.46 7.79 -3.53
N LEU A 129 40.89 6.60 -3.09
CA LEU A 129 41.80 5.76 -3.87
C LEU A 129 41.10 5.23 -5.13
N ILE A 130 39.88 4.71 -4.99
CA ILE A 130 39.11 4.17 -6.11
C ILE A 130 38.84 5.26 -7.17
N SER A 131 38.67 6.51 -6.72
CA SER A 131 38.42 7.68 -7.56
C SER A 131 39.58 8.07 -8.48
N SER A 132 40.81 7.63 -8.19
CA SER A 132 41.97 7.81 -9.07
C SER A 132 42.17 6.59 -9.97
N GLN A 133 42.51 6.84 -11.25
CA GLN A 133 42.98 5.78 -12.15
C GLN A 133 44.25 5.09 -11.65
N ASN A 134 45.06 5.82 -10.86
CA ASN A 134 46.33 5.33 -10.33
C ASN A 134 46.20 4.69 -8.94
N ARG A 135 45.00 4.67 -8.35
CA ARG A 135 44.76 4.23 -6.96
C ARG A 135 45.64 4.97 -5.95
N GLU A 136 45.74 6.29 -6.11
CA GLU A 136 46.40 7.18 -5.16
C GLU A 136 45.59 8.47 -4.97
N PHE A 137 45.72 9.09 -3.80
CA PHE A 137 45.27 10.45 -3.55
C PHE A 137 46.24 11.14 -2.61
N TYR A 138 46.22 12.47 -2.62
CA TYR A 138 46.97 13.32 -1.73
C TYR A 138 46.01 14.11 -0.87
N PHE A 139 46.50 14.63 0.25
CA PHE A 139 45.75 15.54 1.07
C PHE A 139 46.67 16.57 1.73
N ASP A 140 46.18 17.78 1.90
CA ASP A 140 46.73 18.73 2.85
C ASP A 140 45.66 19.18 3.85
N SER A 141 46.10 19.52 5.05
CA SER A 141 45.21 20.05 6.08
C SER A 141 45.93 21.09 6.90
N PHE A 142 45.22 22.19 7.19
CA PHE A 142 45.64 23.16 8.19
C PHE A 142 44.79 22.94 9.44
N ARG A 143 45.46 22.73 10.58
CA ARG A 143 44.85 22.14 11.76
C ARG A 143 44.59 23.18 12.85
N MET A 144 43.36 23.22 13.33
CA MET A 144 42.95 24.17 14.38
C MET A 144 43.57 23.87 15.74
N SER A 145 43.95 22.61 16.01
CA SER A 145 44.44 22.19 17.33
C SER A 145 45.83 22.72 17.69
N ASP A 146 46.67 22.94 16.68
CA ASP A 146 48.11 23.15 16.85
C ASP A 146 48.74 24.03 15.75
N ASP A 147 47.91 24.70 14.94
CA ASP A 147 48.31 25.55 13.81
C ASP A 147 49.33 24.90 12.86
N SER A 148 49.29 23.58 12.76
CA SER A 148 50.21 22.83 11.91
C SER A 148 49.61 22.61 10.53
N TYR A 149 50.48 22.68 9.52
CA TYR A 149 50.15 22.31 8.15
C TYR A 149 50.69 20.92 7.87
N ILE A 150 49.86 20.03 7.35
CA ILE A 150 50.27 18.67 6.98
C ILE A 150 50.04 18.44 5.50
N PHE A 151 50.87 17.58 4.92
CA PHE A 151 50.70 17.06 3.58
C PHE A 151 51.01 15.57 3.57
N GLY A 152 50.14 14.80 2.95
CA GLY A 152 50.32 13.37 2.83
C GLY A 152 49.85 12.81 1.50
N LYS A 153 50.33 11.61 1.19
CA LYS A 153 49.92 10.79 0.05
C LYS A 153 49.42 9.47 0.58
N VAL A 154 48.32 8.95 0.05
CA VAL A 154 47.85 7.58 0.30
C VAL A 154 47.78 6.87 -1.05
N TYR A 155 48.31 5.66 -1.14
CA TYR A 155 48.40 4.93 -2.40
C TYR A 155 48.39 3.41 -2.20
N LEU A 156 47.92 2.69 -3.21
CA LEU A 156 48.09 1.24 -3.28
C LEU A 156 49.47 0.91 -3.84
N ASP A 157 50.31 0.25 -3.03
CA ASP A 157 51.56 -0.34 -3.49
C ASP A 157 51.24 -1.58 -4.35
N LYS A 158 51.60 -1.54 -5.64
CA LYS A 158 51.24 -2.61 -6.59
C LYS A 158 52.05 -3.89 -6.38
N GLU A 159 53.25 -3.78 -5.81
CA GLU A 159 54.13 -4.94 -5.60
C GLU A 159 53.71 -5.67 -4.33
N GLU A 160 53.51 -4.93 -3.25
CA GLU A 160 53.11 -5.50 -1.95
C GLU A 160 51.61 -5.74 -1.83
N LYS A 161 50.80 -5.10 -2.68
CA LYS A 161 49.32 -5.11 -2.63
C LYS A 161 48.75 -4.55 -1.32
N LEU A 162 49.51 -3.64 -0.69
CA LEU A 162 49.18 -2.98 0.57
C LEU A 162 48.91 -1.50 0.35
N ILE A 163 47.99 -0.94 1.13
CA ILE A 163 47.80 0.51 1.15
C ILE A 163 48.89 1.13 2.03
N LYS A 164 49.64 2.05 1.45
CA LYS A 164 50.68 2.82 2.12
C LYS A 164 50.32 4.29 2.15
N TYR A 165 50.94 5.02 3.07
CA TYR A 165 50.84 6.46 3.10
C TYR A 165 52.16 7.11 3.46
N THR A 166 52.29 8.36 3.07
CA THR A 166 53.36 9.24 3.49
C THR A 166 52.82 10.47 4.18
N LEU A 167 53.58 11.00 5.13
CA LEU A 167 53.20 12.20 5.90
C LEU A 167 54.40 13.12 6.07
N SER A 168 54.15 14.41 5.96
CA SER A 168 55.11 15.49 6.21
C SER A 168 54.42 16.61 7.01
N TRP A 169 55.23 17.42 7.68
CA TRP A 169 54.75 18.48 8.58
C TRP A 169 55.32 19.84 8.21
N ASN A 170 54.53 20.89 8.45
CA ASN A 170 54.90 22.30 8.36
C ASN A 170 55.65 22.68 7.08
N GLU A 171 56.86 23.23 7.17
CA GLU A 171 57.63 23.70 6.01
C GLU A 171 58.01 22.57 5.04
N GLU A 172 58.29 21.36 5.55
CA GLU A 172 58.49 20.20 4.69
C GLU A 172 57.20 19.85 3.94
N ALA A 173 56.06 19.86 4.62
CA ALA A 173 54.75 19.62 3.99
C ALA A 173 54.43 20.66 2.91
N LYS A 174 54.69 21.94 3.15
CA LYS A 174 54.50 23.00 2.14
C LYS A 174 55.40 22.76 0.92
N THR A 175 56.67 22.43 1.16
CA THR A 175 57.65 22.13 0.11
C THR A 175 57.21 20.94 -0.74
N GLN A 176 56.85 19.82 -0.10
CA GLN A 176 56.39 18.61 -0.78
C GLN A 176 55.11 18.87 -1.57
N LYS A 177 54.15 19.59 -0.99
CA LYS A 177 52.90 19.91 -1.68
C LYS A 177 53.17 20.76 -2.93
N THR A 178 53.99 21.80 -2.85
CA THR A 178 54.33 22.66 -4.01
C THR A 178 55.08 21.87 -5.09
N LEU A 179 55.94 20.94 -4.70
CA LEU A 179 56.65 20.05 -5.64
C LEU A 179 55.66 19.18 -6.44
N HIS A 180 54.66 18.60 -5.77
CA HIS A 180 53.66 17.74 -6.42
C HIS A 180 52.58 18.53 -7.18
N PHE A 181 52.14 19.67 -6.63
CA PHE A 181 51.03 20.46 -7.15
C PHE A 181 51.37 21.97 -7.12
N PRO A 182 52.25 22.44 -8.01
CA PRO A 182 52.74 23.83 -8.00
C PRO A 182 51.66 24.87 -8.31
N LYS A 183 50.54 24.45 -8.93
CA LYS A 183 49.40 25.31 -9.28
C LYS A 183 48.40 25.48 -8.14
N LEU A 184 48.57 24.75 -7.04
CA LEU A 184 47.73 24.89 -5.85
C LEU A 184 48.49 25.68 -4.80
N ASP A 185 47.85 26.67 -4.18
CA ASP A 185 48.36 27.34 -2.98
C ASP A 185 48.11 26.51 -1.74
N SER A 186 48.96 26.64 -0.72
CA SER A 186 48.77 25.91 0.54
C SER A 186 47.59 26.50 1.30
N LEU A 187 46.86 25.66 2.00
CA LEU A 187 45.74 26.11 2.84
C LEU A 187 46.23 27.15 3.85
N LYS A 188 45.50 28.27 3.92
CA LYS A 188 45.75 29.39 4.85
C LYS A 188 44.76 29.40 6.01
N GLU A 189 43.67 28.66 5.89
CA GLU A 189 42.58 28.56 6.85
C GLU A 189 42.37 27.11 7.25
N CYS A 190 41.79 26.90 8.44
CA CYS A 190 41.56 25.57 8.97
C CYS A 190 40.62 24.77 8.07
N GLY A 191 41.04 23.56 7.71
CA GLY A 191 40.34 22.75 6.74
C GLY A 191 41.18 21.58 6.24
N THR A 192 40.56 20.77 5.40
CA THR A 192 41.19 19.65 4.71
C THR A 192 40.89 19.73 3.23
N ARG A 193 41.90 19.46 2.41
CA ARG A 193 41.77 19.35 0.96
C ARG A 193 42.30 18.00 0.51
N ILE A 194 41.46 17.25 -0.20
CA ILE A 194 41.78 16.01 -0.88
C ILE A 194 42.11 16.33 -2.34
N ILE A 195 43.17 15.74 -2.87
CA ILE A 195 43.65 15.95 -4.24
C ILE A 195 43.79 14.58 -4.91
N ILE A 196 42.95 14.32 -5.91
CA ILE A 196 42.85 13.05 -6.62
C ILE A 196 43.43 13.25 -8.02
N PRO A 197 44.67 12.78 -8.29
CA PRO A 197 45.26 12.86 -9.61
C PRO A 197 44.62 11.84 -10.56
N ASN A 198 44.55 12.19 -11.84
CA ASN A 198 43.96 11.38 -12.90
C ASN A 198 42.62 10.78 -12.46
N PRO A 199 41.62 11.62 -12.12
CA PRO A 199 40.33 11.13 -11.67
C PRO A 199 39.67 10.24 -12.74
N ARG A 200 38.89 9.26 -12.30
CA ARG A 200 38.15 8.39 -13.23
C ARG A 200 37.13 9.17 -14.05
N ASN A 201 36.97 8.74 -15.31
CA ASN A 201 36.13 9.45 -16.29
C ASN A 201 34.66 9.57 -15.88
N GLU A 202 34.11 8.61 -15.13
CA GLU A 202 32.73 8.67 -14.63
C GLU A 202 32.49 9.86 -13.69
N ILE A 203 33.49 10.24 -12.88
CA ILE A 203 33.41 11.43 -12.03
C ILE A 203 33.39 12.70 -12.89
N LEU A 204 34.28 12.77 -13.89
CA LEU A 204 34.34 13.91 -14.81
C LEU A 204 33.06 14.05 -15.64
N ARG A 205 32.50 12.92 -16.10
CA ARG A 205 31.19 12.90 -16.80
C ARG A 205 30.08 13.43 -15.89
N ALA A 206 30.04 13.03 -14.62
CA ALA A 206 29.03 13.50 -13.68
C ALA A 206 29.16 15.00 -13.34
N MET A 207 30.39 15.51 -13.18
CA MET A 207 30.62 16.94 -12.96
C MET A 207 30.24 17.76 -14.19
N ARG A 208 30.70 17.37 -15.39
CA ARG A 208 30.43 18.08 -16.64
C ARG A 208 28.94 18.12 -16.99
N SER A 209 28.22 17.02 -16.78
CA SER A 209 26.78 16.92 -17.09
C SER A 209 25.87 17.56 -16.05
N GLY A 210 26.40 17.99 -14.90
CA GLY A 210 25.59 18.45 -13.77
C GLY A 210 24.96 17.33 -12.93
N LYS A 211 25.16 16.05 -13.28
CA LYS A 211 24.64 14.92 -12.49
C LYS A 211 25.19 14.86 -11.08
N MET A 212 26.43 15.30 -10.85
CA MET A 212 26.97 15.39 -9.49
C MET A 212 26.19 16.39 -8.62
N LEU A 213 25.72 17.52 -9.18
CA LEU A 213 24.86 18.46 -8.47
C LEU A 213 23.51 17.85 -8.13
N GLU A 214 22.93 17.04 -9.03
CA GLU A 214 21.69 16.31 -8.76
C GLU A 214 21.88 15.29 -7.62
N PHE A 215 22.98 14.53 -7.62
CA PHE A 215 23.30 13.58 -6.54
C PHE A 215 23.43 14.28 -5.19
N VAL A 216 24.16 15.40 -5.14
CA VAL A 216 24.29 16.22 -3.94
C VAL A 216 22.92 16.76 -3.51
N GLY A 217 22.14 17.34 -4.42
CA GLY A 217 20.83 17.90 -4.11
C GLY A 217 19.86 16.86 -3.54
N ASN A 218 19.86 15.63 -4.07
CA ASN A 218 19.01 14.54 -3.60
C ASN A 218 19.49 13.91 -2.29
N THR A 219 20.79 13.86 -2.08
CA THR A 219 21.39 13.21 -0.91
C THR A 219 21.45 14.16 0.29
N ARG A 220 21.77 15.44 0.05
CA ARG A 220 22.11 16.44 1.07
C ARG A 220 21.05 17.52 1.24
N TRP A 221 19.84 17.31 0.72
CA TRP A 221 18.77 18.31 0.79
C TRP A 221 18.55 18.82 2.21
N GLU A 222 18.66 17.95 3.23
CA GLU A 222 18.41 18.33 4.62
C GLU A 222 19.38 19.40 5.11
N ILE A 223 20.68 19.24 4.87
CA ILE A 223 21.68 20.21 5.35
C ILE A 223 21.70 21.49 4.52
N ILE A 224 21.40 21.38 3.21
CA ILE A 224 21.28 22.55 2.35
C ILE A 224 20.08 23.40 2.78
N GLU A 225 18.93 22.77 3.04
CA GLU A 225 17.69 23.48 3.40
C GLU A 225 17.69 23.99 4.84
N LYS A 226 18.09 23.16 5.82
CA LYS A 226 17.94 23.50 7.25
C LYS A 226 19.11 24.25 7.84
N TYR A 227 20.30 24.09 7.26
CA TYR A 227 21.54 24.62 7.80
C TYR A 227 22.27 25.56 6.83
N ASN A 228 21.69 25.86 5.66
CA ASN A 228 22.33 26.66 4.61
C ASN A 228 23.73 26.15 4.21
N ALA A 229 23.95 24.83 4.30
CA ALA A 229 25.21 24.23 3.93
C ALA A 229 25.54 24.55 2.46
N GLU A 230 26.74 25.08 2.21
CA GLU A 230 27.15 25.46 0.87
C GLU A 230 28.00 24.37 0.23
N ILE A 231 27.50 23.76 -0.84
CA ILE A 231 28.21 22.71 -1.56
C ILE A 231 28.37 23.16 -3.01
N PHE A 232 29.60 23.18 -3.50
CA PHE A 232 29.93 23.70 -4.82
C PHE A 232 30.58 22.62 -5.69
N ILE A 233 30.19 22.58 -6.96
CA ILE A 233 30.83 21.79 -8.00
C ILE A 233 31.39 22.77 -9.02
N GLN A 234 32.71 22.75 -9.19
CA GLN A 234 33.45 23.53 -10.16
C GLN A 234 34.03 22.60 -11.21
N PHE A 235 33.59 22.76 -12.45
CA PHE A 235 34.18 22.07 -13.59
C PHE A 235 34.80 23.13 -14.51
N GLU A 236 36.13 23.17 -14.56
CA GLU A 236 36.88 24.24 -15.25
C GLU A 236 36.48 25.62 -14.68
N ASP A 237 36.01 26.55 -15.50
CA ASP A 237 35.62 27.91 -15.06
C ASP A 237 34.16 28.00 -14.58
N ASN A 238 33.39 26.91 -14.65
CA ASN A 238 31.98 26.92 -14.27
C ASN A 238 31.79 26.44 -12.82
N LEU A 239 31.60 27.39 -11.91
CA LEU A 239 31.26 27.16 -10.51
C LEU A 239 29.73 27.15 -10.31
N GLN A 240 29.21 26.05 -9.77
CA GLN A 240 27.78 25.89 -9.51
C GLN A 240 27.53 25.43 -8.08
N LYS A 241 26.57 26.08 -7.41
CA LYS A 241 26.10 25.71 -6.07
C LYS A 241 25.00 24.66 -6.17
N ALA A 242 25.12 23.59 -5.40
CA ALA A 242 24.08 22.57 -5.27
C ALA A 242 22.81 23.19 -4.68
N LYS A 243 21.66 22.76 -5.18
CA LYS A 243 20.34 23.25 -4.76
C LYS A 243 19.46 22.08 -4.39
N VAL A 244 18.58 22.32 -3.43
CA VAL A 244 17.51 21.38 -3.07
C VAL A 244 16.55 21.24 -4.26
N PRO A 245 16.30 20.02 -4.76
CA PRO A 245 15.31 19.76 -5.80
C PRO A 245 13.94 20.30 -5.37
N SER A 246 13.15 20.82 -6.32
CA SER A 246 11.81 21.36 -6.02
C SER A 246 10.91 20.33 -5.34
N TRP A 247 11.09 19.04 -5.62
CA TRP A 247 10.38 17.92 -5.00
C TRP A 247 10.50 17.83 -3.47
N TYR A 248 11.49 18.49 -2.87
CA TYR A 248 11.64 18.56 -1.40
C TYR A 248 11.10 19.85 -0.79
N LYS A 249 10.64 20.80 -1.62
CA LYS A 249 10.21 22.12 -1.17
C LYS A 249 8.72 22.12 -0.90
N GLU A 250 8.34 22.51 0.32
CA GLU A 250 6.93 22.58 0.74
C GLU A 250 6.08 23.42 -0.22
N GLU A 251 6.62 24.53 -0.78
CA GLU A 251 5.90 25.35 -1.76
C GLU A 251 5.53 24.58 -3.04
N PHE A 252 6.45 23.76 -3.56
CA PHE A 252 6.19 22.95 -4.76
C PHE A 252 5.17 21.86 -4.45
N GLU A 253 5.29 21.21 -3.29
CA GLU A 253 4.34 20.18 -2.87
C GLU A 253 2.93 20.76 -2.70
N LEU A 254 2.78 21.90 -2.01
CA LEU A 254 1.48 22.53 -1.78
C LEU A 254 0.80 23.01 -3.06
N LYS A 255 1.57 23.36 -4.09
CA LYS A 255 1.03 23.85 -5.38
C LYS A 255 0.74 22.74 -6.38
N HIS A 256 1.52 21.67 -6.38
CA HIS A 256 1.54 20.69 -7.48
C HIS A 256 1.32 19.24 -7.05
N CYS A 257 1.32 18.96 -5.75
CA CYS A 257 1.16 17.62 -5.22
C CYS A 257 -0.04 17.58 -4.26
N ILE A 258 -0.59 16.38 -4.09
CA ILE A 258 -1.39 16.07 -2.92
C ILE A 258 -0.42 15.46 -1.91
N ASN A 259 -0.36 16.04 -0.72
CA ASN A 259 0.62 15.68 0.30
C ASN A 259 -0.04 15.41 1.66
N LYS A 260 0.70 14.71 2.52
CA LYS A 260 0.32 14.47 3.91
C LYS A 260 1.56 14.51 4.79
N PHE A 261 1.47 15.32 5.82
CA PHE A 261 2.52 15.51 6.81
C PHE A 261 2.16 14.77 8.09
N TYR A 262 3.08 13.95 8.56
CA TYR A 262 3.00 13.30 9.86
C TYR A 262 4.12 13.88 10.73
N GLY A 263 3.74 14.37 11.91
CA GLY A 263 4.68 14.87 12.91
C GLY A 263 5.38 13.73 13.64
N SER A 264 5.80 14.00 14.88
CA SER A 264 6.42 12.96 15.71
C SER A 264 5.41 11.87 16.06
N GLU A 265 5.72 10.64 15.66
CA GLU A 265 4.89 9.45 15.89
C GLU A 265 5.75 8.26 16.29
N LEU A 266 5.21 7.39 17.14
CA LEU A 266 5.84 6.12 17.49
C LEU A 266 5.85 5.18 16.29
N ILE A 267 6.98 4.51 16.06
CA ILE A 267 7.05 3.47 15.00
C ILE A 267 6.21 2.24 15.37
N ARG A 268 6.00 1.99 16.66
CA ARG A 268 5.16 0.92 17.22
C ARG A 268 4.56 1.34 18.57
N ALA A 269 3.34 0.92 18.88
CA ALA A 269 2.56 1.43 20.01
C ALA A 269 3.17 1.18 21.40
N ASP A 270 3.97 0.12 21.53
CA ASP A 270 4.67 -0.34 22.74
C ASP A 270 6.17 0.02 22.73
N ASP A 271 6.61 0.84 21.78
CA ASP A 271 8.00 1.27 21.63
C ASP A 271 8.22 2.65 22.27
N SER A 272 9.48 3.01 22.50
CA SER A 272 9.88 4.37 22.88
C SER A 272 10.38 5.18 21.67
N LEU A 273 10.75 4.49 20.59
CA LEU A 273 11.35 5.08 19.41
C LEU A 273 10.32 5.75 18.50
N ARG A 274 10.64 6.95 18.01
CA ARG A 274 9.72 7.75 17.19
C ARG A 274 10.39 8.21 15.91
N ILE A 275 9.54 8.45 14.92
CA ILE A 275 9.92 9.32 13.82
C ILE A 275 9.83 10.78 14.27
N LYS A 276 10.55 11.66 13.60
CA LYS A 276 10.45 13.09 13.80
C LYS A 276 9.43 13.73 12.84
N LYS A 277 9.53 13.38 11.56
CA LYS A 277 8.65 13.87 10.48
C LYS A 277 8.59 12.83 9.36
N LEU A 278 7.40 12.55 8.84
CA LEU A 278 7.21 11.84 7.58
C LEU A 278 6.40 12.73 6.65
N VAL A 279 6.88 12.88 5.43
CA VAL A 279 6.14 13.53 4.33
C VAL A 279 5.87 12.48 3.27
N LEU A 280 4.62 12.37 2.86
CA LEU A 280 4.20 11.58 1.70
C LEU A 280 3.49 12.49 0.72
N ALA A 281 3.82 12.36 -0.55
CA ALA A 281 3.25 13.16 -1.62
C ALA A 281 3.04 12.31 -2.88
N PHE A 282 2.07 12.71 -3.69
CA PHE A 282 1.93 12.25 -5.07
C PHE A 282 1.64 13.43 -5.99
N ASN A 283 2.17 13.39 -7.20
CA ASN A 283 1.90 14.40 -8.23
C ASN A 283 0.95 13.82 -9.28
N PRO A 284 -0.29 14.33 -9.41
CA PRO A 284 -1.24 13.82 -10.40
C PRO A 284 -0.92 14.23 -11.84
N SER A 285 -0.07 15.25 -12.05
CA SER A 285 0.14 15.90 -13.35
C SER A 285 1.49 15.60 -13.99
N ASN A 286 2.50 15.27 -13.19
CA ASN A 286 3.86 15.04 -13.67
C ASN A 286 4.39 13.69 -13.17
N GLU A 287 5.19 13.04 -14.00
CA GLU A 287 5.94 11.87 -13.57
C GLU A 287 7.03 12.27 -12.55
N ILE A 288 7.15 11.47 -11.50
CA ILE A 288 8.17 11.67 -10.47
C ILE A 288 9.52 11.21 -11.04
N PRO A 289 10.59 12.01 -10.98
CA PRO A 289 11.91 11.60 -11.41
C PRO A 289 12.38 10.33 -10.70
N ASP A 290 13.10 9.45 -11.41
CA ASP A 290 13.52 8.16 -10.86
C ASP A 290 14.40 8.26 -9.61
N ASN A 291 15.17 9.34 -9.47
CA ASN A 291 16.00 9.64 -8.29
C ASN A 291 15.20 10.19 -7.08
N ILE A 292 13.90 10.49 -7.26
CA ILE A 292 12.96 10.95 -6.23
C ILE A 292 11.96 9.85 -5.84
N LYS A 293 11.59 8.94 -6.76
CA LYS A 293 10.60 7.86 -6.56
C LYS A 293 10.86 7.03 -5.29
N GLY A 294 9.86 6.94 -4.40
CA GLY A 294 9.96 6.27 -3.11
C GLY A 294 10.19 7.22 -1.93
N VAL A 295 10.44 6.66 -0.75
CA VAL A 295 10.61 7.43 0.50
C VAL A 295 12.08 7.50 0.88
N ALA A 296 12.66 8.70 0.89
CA ALA A 296 14.04 8.94 1.34
C ALA A 296 14.15 8.88 2.87
N ILE A 297 15.00 8.00 3.39
CA ILE A 297 15.24 7.86 4.83
C ILE A 297 16.46 8.71 5.20
N GLN A 298 16.23 9.79 5.96
CA GLN A 298 17.29 10.69 6.41
C GLN A 298 17.94 10.23 7.71
N ARG A 299 19.26 10.33 7.77
CA ARG A 299 20.02 10.29 9.02
C ARG A 299 21.26 11.17 8.89
N GLY A 300 21.57 11.93 9.94
CA GLY A 300 22.84 12.67 10.01
C GLY A 300 23.00 13.72 8.91
N GLY A 301 21.89 14.24 8.37
CA GLY A 301 21.90 15.23 7.29
C GLY A 301 22.03 14.66 5.88
N MET A 302 21.84 13.35 5.69
CA MET A 302 21.78 12.75 4.35
C MET A 302 20.76 11.63 4.18
N THR A 303 20.34 11.45 2.93
CA THR A 303 19.58 10.28 2.48
C THR A 303 20.50 9.07 2.53
N ILE A 304 20.25 8.15 3.46
CA ILE A 304 20.96 6.87 3.54
C ILE A 304 20.46 5.95 2.44
N GLU A 305 19.15 5.78 2.38
CA GLU A 305 18.47 4.87 1.47
C GLU A 305 17.15 5.50 1.01
N ARG A 306 16.75 5.19 -0.23
CA ARG A 306 15.41 5.48 -0.71
C ARG A 306 14.64 4.17 -0.89
N VAL A 307 13.64 3.98 -0.04
CA VAL A 307 12.83 2.76 -0.09
C VAL A 307 11.75 2.92 -1.15
N ARG A 308 11.78 2.07 -2.19
CA ARG A 308 10.79 2.09 -3.26
C ARG A 308 9.42 1.68 -2.70
N THR A 309 8.39 2.46 -3.01
CA THR A 309 7.02 2.19 -2.57
C THR A 309 6.46 0.93 -3.21
N ARG A 310 6.81 0.63 -4.47
CA ARG A 310 6.49 -0.68 -5.09
C ARG A 310 7.04 -1.86 -4.30
N GLU A 311 8.22 -1.74 -3.70
CA GLU A 311 8.84 -2.80 -2.90
C GLU A 311 8.24 -2.88 -1.49
N LEU A 312 7.70 -1.78 -0.98
CA LEU A 312 6.96 -1.77 0.29
C LEU A 312 5.60 -2.45 0.17
N LEU A 313 4.89 -2.20 -0.92
CA LEU A 313 3.50 -2.64 -1.10
C LEU A 313 3.34 -3.84 -2.03
N ASN A 314 4.35 -4.16 -2.85
CA ASN A 314 4.29 -5.10 -3.97
C ASN A 314 3.23 -4.70 -5.02
N ILE A 315 3.10 -3.41 -5.30
CA ILE A 315 2.12 -2.85 -6.24
C ILE A 315 2.75 -1.72 -7.06
N GLU A 316 2.80 -1.86 -8.38
CA GLU A 316 3.46 -0.91 -9.30
C GLU A 316 2.88 0.52 -9.19
N GLN A 317 1.56 0.65 -9.08
CA GLN A 317 0.88 1.95 -8.98
C GLN A 317 1.36 2.77 -7.78
N SER A 318 1.89 2.13 -6.74
CA SER A 318 2.41 2.83 -5.56
C SER A 318 3.69 3.61 -5.83
N GLU A 319 4.41 3.38 -6.94
CA GLU A 319 5.58 4.21 -7.34
C GLU A 319 5.23 5.69 -7.59
N SER A 320 3.94 5.99 -7.79
CA SER A 320 3.42 7.36 -7.85
C SER A 320 3.48 8.10 -6.50
N VAL A 321 3.79 7.41 -5.40
CA VAL A 321 3.99 7.99 -4.07
C VAL A 321 5.49 8.16 -3.81
N TYR A 322 5.87 9.37 -3.40
CA TYR A 322 7.23 9.68 -2.94
C TYR A 322 7.19 10.40 -1.59
N GLY A 323 8.36 10.61 -1.00
CA GLY A 323 8.44 11.39 0.22
C GLY A 323 9.80 11.29 0.91
N TRP A 324 9.83 11.72 2.16
CA TRP A 324 11.01 11.54 3.02
C TRP A 324 10.61 11.37 4.48
N LEU A 325 11.49 10.71 5.20
CA LEU A 325 11.37 10.40 6.61
C LEU A 325 12.58 10.98 7.35
N GLU A 326 12.31 11.79 8.36
CA GLU A 326 13.27 12.22 9.36
C GLU A 326 13.09 11.42 10.64
N LEU A 327 14.20 10.89 11.15
CA LEU A 327 14.23 10.14 12.40
C LEU A 327 14.41 11.12 13.58
N ASP A 328 13.90 10.76 14.75
CA ASP A 328 14.24 11.48 15.98
C ASP A 328 15.64 11.07 16.48
N LYS A 329 16.12 11.73 17.53
CA LYS A 329 17.50 11.55 17.99
C LYS A 329 17.77 10.11 18.46
N GLU A 330 16.82 9.53 19.18
CA GLU A 330 16.91 8.18 19.75
C GLU A 330 16.88 7.12 18.64
N LEU A 331 15.94 7.24 17.70
CA LEU A 331 15.84 6.34 16.55
C LEU A 331 17.02 6.51 15.59
N GLU A 332 17.54 7.72 15.38
CA GLU A 332 18.78 7.93 14.61
C GLU A 332 19.96 7.13 15.19
N ALA A 333 20.13 7.14 16.52
CA ALA A 333 21.21 6.44 17.19
C ALA A 333 21.08 4.91 17.03
N GLU A 334 19.88 4.36 17.18
CA GLU A 334 19.62 2.93 16.98
C GLU A 334 19.77 2.51 15.51
N MET A 335 19.30 3.34 14.58
CA MET A 335 19.40 3.07 13.15
C MET A 335 20.84 3.13 12.64
N TYR A 336 21.70 3.95 13.25
CA TYR A 336 23.14 4.02 12.93
C TYR A 336 23.83 2.65 13.08
N GLU A 337 23.47 1.86 14.09
CA GLU A 337 24.08 0.53 14.30
C GLU A 337 23.66 -0.51 13.24
N LEU A 338 22.52 -0.27 12.60
CA LEU A 338 21.93 -1.13 11.55
C LEU A 338 22.27 -0.69 10.13
N GLU A 339 22.83 0.48 9.98
CA GLU A 339 23.33 1.00 8.71
C GLU A 339 24.51 0.16 8.20
N ASN A 340 24.61 0.03 6.88
CA ASN A 340 25.83 -0.51 6.28
C ASN A 340 26.98 0.51 6.35
N VAL A 341 28.19 0.02 6.14
CA VAL A 341 29.39 0.85 6.33
C VAL A 341 29.49 1.96 5.28
N GLU A 342 28.93 1.72 4.10
CA GLU A 342 28.91 2.63 2.95
C GLU A 342 27.78 3.66 3.00
N HIS A 343 26.98 3.67 4.07
CA HIS A 343 25.86 4.60 4.24
C HIS A 343 24.81 4.55 3.10
N THR A 344 24.66 3.40 2.44
CA THR A 344 23.75 3.19 1.29
C THR A 344 22.54 2.29 1.59
N GLY A 345 22.38 1.83 2.82
CA GLY A 345 21.23 1.02 3.20
C GLY A 345 21.17 0.60 4.66
N PHE A 346 20.00 0.12 5.06
CA PHE A 346 19.76 -0.42 6.39
C PHE A 346 19.55 -1.93 6.38
N LYS A 347 19.88 -2.58 7.50
CA LYS A 347 19.52 -3.98 7.78
C LYS A 347 18.04 -4.09 8.17
N TRP A 348 17.14 -3.96 7.21
CA TRP A 348 15.68 -3.95 7.38
C TRP A 348 15.05 -5.18 8.04
N PHE A 349 15.82 -6.25 8.23
CA PHE A 349 15.39 -7.46 8.92
C PHE A 349 15.63 -7.43 10.44
N ARG A 350 16.32 -6.41 10.97
CA ARG A 350 16.62 -6.22 12.40
C ARG A 350 15.80 -5.08 12.98
N ASN A 351 15.52 -5.14 14.29
CA ASN A 351 14.89 -4.03 15.01
C ASN A 351 15.94 -2.96 15.36
N PRO A 352 15.59 -1.65 15.31
CA PRO A 352 14.26 -1.11 15.00
C PRO A 352 13.92 -0.92 13.51
N ALA A 353 14.87 -1.15 12.59
CA ALA A 353 14.65 -0.93 11.14
C ALA A 353 13.42 -1.69 10.59
N LYS A 354 13.21 -2.94 11.01
CA LYS A 354 12.04 -3.73 10.64
C LYS A 354 10.72 -3.04 11.03
N ASN A 355 10.61 -2.58 12.28
CA ASN A 355 9.44 -1.86 12.77
C ASN A 355 9.22 -0.57 11.96
N LEU A 356 10.29 0.15 11.62
CA LEU A 356 10.20 1.35 10.80
C LEU A 356 9.71 1.04 9.37
N LYS A 357 10.15 -0.07 8.77
CA LYS A 357 9.67 -0.52 7.46
C LYS A 357 8.18 -0.87 7.49
N GLU A 358 7.72 -1.53 8.55
CA GLU A 358 6.30 -1.83 8.76
C GLU A 358 5.47 -0.56 8.96
N TYR A 359 5.98 0.40 9.74
CA TYR A 359 5.38 1.73 9.90
C TYR A 359 5.23 2.44 8.54
N LEU A 360 6.31 2.51 7.75
CA LEU A 360 6.29 3.11 6.42
C LEU A 360 5.30 2.41 5.50
N ARG A 361 5.32 1.07 5.45
CA ARG A 361 4.39 0.28 4.65
C ARG A 361 2.93 0.64 4.96
N ARG A 362 2.58 0.72 6.24
CA ARG A 362 1.24 1.09 6.68
C ARG A 362 0.86 2.51 6.26
N LYS A 363 1.73 3.49 6.51
CA LYS A 363 1.47 4.90 6.17
C LYS A 363 1.35 5.14 4.67
N VAL A 364 2.22 4.52 3.87
CA VAL A 364 2.14 4.58 2.40
C VAL A 364 0.85 3.93 1.91
N LYS A 365 0.45 2.79 2.46
CA LYS A 365 -0.83 2.14 2.09
C LYS A 365 -2.04 3.01 2.43
N GLU A 366 -2.09 3.56 3.65
CA GLU A 366 -3.14 4.48 4.09
C GLU A 366 -3.24 5.68 3.13
N PHE A 367 -2.11 6.34 2.84
CA PHE A 367 -2.07 7.47 1.93
C PHE A 367 -2.50 7.11 0.50
N ALA A 368 -2.06 5.96 -0.02
CA ALA A 368 -2.42 5.53 -1.36
C ALA A 368 -3.92 5.17 -1.51
N LEU A 369 -4.53 4.58 -0.48
CA LEU A 369 -5.97 4.30 -0.45
C LEU A 369 -6.81 5.59 -0.33
N GLU A 370 -6.43 6.50 0.56
CA GLU A 370 -7.09 7.80 0.74
C GLU A 370 -7.16 8.59 -0.58
N ASN A 371 -6.13 8.45 -1.41
CA ASN A 371 -5.98 9.15 -2.68
C ASN A 371 -6.37 8.32 -3.91
N LYS A 372 -7.01 7.15 -3.71
CA LYS A 372 -7.49 6.26 -4.78
C LYS A 372 -6.40 5.81 -5.77
N LEU A 373 -5.15 5.73 -5.31
CA LEU A 373 -4.03 5.17 -6.07
C LEU A 373 -4.02 3.64 -6.01
N LEU A 374 -4.71 3.07 -5.01
CA LEU A 374 -4.94 1.65 -4.83
C LEU A 374 -6.44 1.39 -4.72
N GLU A 375 -6.92 0.35 -5.38
CA GLU A 375 -8.28 -0.18 -5.20
C GLU A 375 -8.27 -1.21 -4.06
N ASP A 376 -9.31 -1.22 -3.23
CA ASP A 376 -9.43 -2.15 -2.10
C ASP A 376 -9.56 -3.60 -2.62
N GLU A 377 -8.66 -4.51 -2.22
CA GLU A 377 -8.70 -5.93 -2.61
C GLU A 377 -10.05 -6.60 -2.28
N ARG A 378 -10.75 -6.11 -1.24
CA ARG A 378 -12.12 -6.56 -0.94
C ARG A 378 -13.11 -6.14 -2.02
N GLN A 379 -12.97 -4.94 -2.57
CA GLN A 379 -13.83 -4.47 -3.67
C GLN A 379 -13.57 -5.28 -4.94
N LYS A 380 -12.30 -5.55 -5.29
CA LYS A 380 -11.94 -6.37 -6.45
C LYS A 380 -12.48 -7.80 -6.37
N SER A 381 -12.40 -8.43 -5.18
CA SER A 381 -12.97 -9.76 -4.94
C SER A 381 -14.51 -9.76 -5.06
N GLN A 382 -15.17 -8.73 -4.53
CA GLN A 382 -16.63 -8.59 -4.65
C GLN A 382 -17.09 -8.31 -6.09
N GLU A 383 -16.32 -7.54 -6.86
CA GLU A 383 -16.62 -7.18 -8.25
C GLU A 383 -16.40 -8.36 -9.22
N SER A 384 -15.30 -9.09 -9.06
CA SER A 384 -15.06 -10.35 -9.78
C SER A 384 -16.16 -11.38 -9.49
N ARG A 385 -16.54 -11.54 -8.22
CA ARG A 385 -17.65 -12.41 -7.81
C ARG A 385 -18.99 -12.00 -8.44
N ARG A 386 -19.34 -10.71 -8.37
CA ARG A 386 -20.57 -10.17 -9.00
C ARG A 386 -20.60 -10.41 -10.50
N THR A 387 -19.44 -10.27 -11.16
CA THR A 387 -19.30 -10.53 -12.60
C THR A 387 -19.52 -12.00 -12.92
N ALA A 388 -18.95 -12.93 -12.14
CA ALA A 388 -19.16 -14.37 -12.30
C ALA A 388 -20.64 -14.77 -12.10
N GLU A 389 -21.30 -14.24 -11.06
CA GLU A 389 -22.73 -14.46 -10.80
C GLU A 389 -23.59 -13.96 -11.98
N GLN A 390 -23.29 -12.78 -12.52
CA GLN A 390 -24.01 -12.20 -13.65
C GLN A 390 -23.86 -13.02 -14.94
N ARG A 391 -22.64 -13.48 -15.24
CA ARG A 391 -22.40 -14.31 -16.43
C ARG A 391 -23.07 -15.67 -16.30
N ALA A 392 -23.01 -16.29 -15.13
CA ALA A 392 -23.72 -17.55 -14.85
C ALA A 392 -25.24 -17.40 -15.07
N LEU A 393 -25.84 -16.33 -14.53
CA LEU A 393 -27.27 -16.05 -14.76
C LEU A 393 -27.58 -15.86 -16.25
N ARG A 394 -26.73 -15.14 -17.00
CA ARG A 394 -26.90 -14.94 -18.44
C ARG A 394 -26.92 -16.26 -19.22
N ASN A 395 -26.04 -17.20 -18.85
CA ASN A 395 -25.96 -18.53 -19.46
C ASN A 395 -27.21 -19.38 -19.16
N LEU A 396 -27.87 -19.14 -18.02
CA LEU A 396 -29.05 -19.89 -17.59
C LEU A 396 -30.39 -19.34 -18.13
N ILE A 397 -30.42 -18.10 -18.67
CA ILE A 397 -31.64 -17.48 -19.22
C ILE A 397 -32.38 -18.38 -20.22
N PRO A 398 -31.73 -19.00 -21.22
CA PRO A 398 -32.42 -19.85 -22.19
C PRO A 398 -33.08 -21.07 -21.54
N LEU A 399 -32.42 -21.64 -20.53
CA LEU A 399 -32.91 -22.78 -19.76
C LEU A 399 -34.16 -22.39 -18.95
N PHE A 400 -34.11 -21.28 -18.23
CA PHE A 400 -35.26 -20.82 -17.43
C PHE A 400 -36.49 -20.47 -18.27
N LYS A 401 -36.28 -19.92 -19.48
CA LYS A 401 -37.38 -19.66 -20.43
C LYS A 401 -38.06 -20.95 -20.87
N LYS A 402 -37.27 -21.98 -21.22
CA LYS A 402 -37.79 -23.27 -21.67
C LYS A 402 -38.41 -24.12 -20.56
N LEU A 403 -37.91 -24.00 -19.32
CA LEU A 403 -38.53 -24.65 -18.15
C LEU A 403 -39.86 -24.02 -17.72
N GLU A 404 -40.30 -22.95 -18.40
CA GLU A 404 -41.44 -22.10 -17.99
C GLU A 404 -41.29 -21.49 -16.60
N LEU A 405 -40.06 -21.40 -16.07
CA LEU A 405 -39.75 -20.74 -14.80
C LEU A 405 -39.75 -19.21 -14.95
N SER A 406 -40.34 -18.67 -16.01
CA SER A 406 -40.40 -17.25 -16.34
C SER A 406 -41.81 -16.70 -16.18
N ARG A 407 -41.89 -15.45 -15.73
CA ARG A 407 -43.10 -14.71 -15.32
C ARG A 407 -44.25 -14.89 -16.32
N LYS A 408 -45.27 -15.71 -15.99
CA LYS A 408 -46.57 -15.68 -16.69
C LYS A 408 -47.24 -14.35 -16.36
N GLY A 409 -47.06 -13.36 -17.23
CA GLY A 409 -47.96 -12.23 -17.31
C GLY A 409 -49.32 -12.74 -17.79
N HIS A 410 -50.31 -12.80 -16.91
CA HIS A 410 -51.71 -12.86 -17.28
C HIS A 410 -52.39 -11.61 -16.75
N SER A 411 -52.64 -10.70 -17.69
CA SER A 411 -53.69 -9.71 -17.67
C SER A 411 -55.05 -10.37 -17.38
N SER A 412 -55.88 -9.67 -16.60
CA SER A 412 -57.33 -9.85 -16.47
C SER A 412 -57.85 -11.26 -16.12
N GLY A 413 -58.22 -11.44 -14.85
CA GLY A 413 -59.03 -12.58 -14.42
C GLY A 413 -58.65 -12.99 -13.01
N GLY A 414 -59.56 -12.85 -12.06
CA GLY A 414 -59.34 -13.26 -10.68
C GLY A 414 -59.01 -14.74 -10.61
N THR A 415 -57.76 -15.04 -10.28
CA THR A 415 -57.37 -16.36 -9.80
C THR A 415 -56.83 -16.15 -8.41
N ILE A 416 -57.56 -16.71 -7.44
CA ILE A 416 -57.14 -16.81 -6.04
C ILE A 416 -55.71 -17.38 -6.06
N LEU A 417 -54.73 -16.55 -5.71
CA LEU A 417 -53.36 -17.00 -5.45
C LEU A 417 -53.47 -18.15 -4.46
N ASN A 418 -53.08 -19.35 -4.90
CA ASN A 418 -52.79 -20.45 -4.00
C ASN A 418 -51.70 -19.96 -3.05
N LYS A 419 -52.12 -19.55 -1.86
CA LYS A 419 -51.25 -19.31 -0.71
C LYS A 419 -50.47 -20.60 -0.47
N ARG A 420 -49.24 -20.71 -0.97
CA ARG A 420 -48.26 -21.56 -0.30
C ARG A 420 -48.14 -21.02 1.12
N LYS A 421 -48.44 -21.89 2.09
CA LYS A 421 -48.34 -21.64 3.54
C LYS A 421 -46.96 -21.04 3.82
N ARG A 422 -46.94 -19.73 4.07
CA ARG A 422 -45.85 -19.07 4.79
C ARG A 422 -45.77 -19.71 6.17
N MET A 423 -44.56 -19.88 6.71
CA MET A 423 -44.34 -20.46 8.02
C MET A 423 -45.35 -19.85 9.04
N PRO A 424 -46.22 -20.66 9.68
CA PRO A 424 -47.34 -20.19 10.50
C PRO A 424 -46.98 -19.35 11.75
N ASP A 425 -45.70 -19.09 11.98
CA ASP A 425 -45.14 -18.89 13.32
C ASP A 425 -44.49 -17.50 13.52
N GLU A 426 -44.63 -16.57 12.57
CA GLU A 426 -44.34 -15.14 12.80
C GLU A 426 -45.61 -14.39 13.25
N PRO A 427 -45.69 -13.98 14.53
CA PRO A 427 -46.91 -13.45 15.13
C PRO A 427 -47.19 -12.00 14.75
N LEU A 428 -46.18 -11.21 14.39
CA LEU A 428 -46.31 -9.86 13.83
C LEU A 428 -45.41 -9.73 12.60
N ARG A 429 -45.90 -9.09 11.53
CA ARG A 429 -45.15 -8.90 10.28
C ARG A 429 -45.57 -7.67 9.49
N LEU A 430 -44.80 -7.29 8.48
CA LEU A 430 -45.13 -6.24 7.51
C LEU A 430 -45.43 -6.86 6.15
N SER A 431 -46.59 -6.54 5.57
CA SER A 431 -46.82 -6.73 4.14
C SER A 431 -46.28 -5.53 3.38
N ALA A 432 -45.33 -5.79 2.50
CA ALA A 432 -45.02 -4.90 1.40
C ALA A 432 -46.17 -4.97 0.39
N ILE A 433 -46.90 -3.87 0.17
CA ILE A 433 -47.64 -3.71 -1.09
C ILE A 433 -46.65 -3.05 -2.04
N GLU A 434 -46.51 -3.60 -3.25
CA GLU A 434 -45.69 -3.00 -4.30
C GLU A 434 -46.14 -1.54 -4.51
N PHE A 435 -45.18 -0.61 -4.54
CA PHE A 435 -45.47 0.75 -4.98
C PHE A 435 -45.35 0.82 -6.49
N ASP A 436 -46.19 1.63 -7.10
CA ASP A 436 -46.21 1.81 -8.55
C ASP A 436 -45.03 2.72 -8.94
N LEU A 437 -44.11 2.13 -9.70
CA LEU A 437 -43.06 2.86 -10.39
C LEU A 437 -43.67 3.69 -11.54
N PRO A 438 -43.04 4.81 -11.95
CA PRO A 438 -43.59 5.68 -13.00
C PRO A 438 -43.70 4.97 -14.36
N ARG A 439 -42.96 3.87 -14.53
CA ARG A 439 -42.84 3.09 -15.77
C ARG A 439 -42.97 1.61 -15.44
N SER A 440 -43.85 0.92 -16.16
CA SER A 440 -44.07 -0.51 -15.97
C SER A 440 -42.82 -1.32 -16.33
N GLY A 441 -42.32 -2.12 -15.39
CA GLY A 441 -41.17 -3.00 -15.61
C GLY A 441 -39.80 -2.30 -15.62
N ASP A 442 -39.74 -1.03 -15.24
CA ASP A 442 -38.51 -0.23 -15.16
C ASP A 442 -38.32 0.30 -13.74
N GLN A 443 -37.22 -0.11 -13.08
CA GLN A 443 -36.86 0.33 -11.73
C GLN A 443 -36.16 1.69 -11.72
N ARG A 444 -35.92 2.30 -12.89
CA ARG A 444 -35.42 3.66 -13.02
C ARG A 444 -36.52 4.68 -12.78
N VAL A 445 -36.19 5.68 -11.98
CA VAL A 445 -37.02 6.85 -11.68
C VAL A 445 -36.18 8.09 -11.94
N ASN A 446 -36.69 9.01 -12.75
CA ASN A 446 -35.99 10.25 -13.08
C ASN A 446 -36.44 11.39 -12.15
N SER A 447 -35.58 12.39 -11.98
CA SER A 447 -35.95 13.62 -11.27
C SER A 447 -37.17 14.27 -11.91
N GLY A 448 -38.19 14.55 -11.10
CA GLY A 448 -39.49 15.07 -11.54
C GLY A 448 -40.61 14.02 -11.58
N GLU A 449 -40.28 12.73 -11.53
CA GLU A 449 -41.27 11.64 -11.48
C GLU A 449 -41.75 11.34 -10.04
N ASN A 450 -42.89 10.66 -9.91
CA ASN A 450 -43.48 10.30 -8.61
C ASN A 450 -43.59 8.78 -8.48
N LEU A 451 -43.25 8.25 -7.30
CA LEU A 451 -43.66 6.91 -6.90
C LEU A 451 -45.08 6.98 -6.33
N SER A 452 -45.95 6.04 -6.69
CA SER A 452 -47.33 6.00 -6.17
C SER A 452 -47.54 4.77 -5.28
N ASN A 453 -48.45 4.85 -4.30
CA ASN A 453 -48.78 3.74 -3.40
C ASN A 453 -47.61 3.23 -2.53
N VAL A 454 -46.76 4.14 -2.03
CA VAL A 454 -45.58 3.81 -1.21
C VAL A 454 -45.99 3.52 0.23
N TYR A 455 -46.47 2.29 0.48
CA TYR A 455 -47.03 1.85 1.75
C TYR A 455 -46.47 0.54 2.27
N ALA A 456 -46.47 0.38 3.59
CA ALA A 456 -46.41 -0.91 4.27
C ALA A 456 -47.72 -1.15 5.02
N ILE A 457 -48.06 -2.43 5.25
CA ILE A 457 -49.21 -2.82 6.07
C ILE A 457 -48.74 -3.74 7.20
N PRO A 458 -48.84 -3.34 8.46
CA PRO A 458 -48.60 -4.24 9.57
C PRO A 458 -49.71 -5.29 9.66
N ILE A 459 -49.34 -6.51 9.99
CA ILE A 459 -50.25 -7.65 10.14
C ILE A 459 -49.94 -8.33 11.46
N ASN A 460 -50.99 -8.58 12.24
CA ASN A 460 -50.93 -9.32 13.48
C ASN A 460 -51.56 -10.70 13.29
N ASN A 461 -50.74 -11.74 13.26
CA ASN A 461 -51.18 -13.13 13.16
C ASN A 461 -51.37 -13.77 14.55
N SER A 462 -51.08 -13.06 15.64
CA SER A 462 -51.31 -13.53 17.01
C SER A 462 -52.79 -13.42 17.41
N MET A 463 -53.14 -14.04 18.55
CA MET A 463 -54.49 -13.96 19.13
C MET A 463 -54.68 -12.74 20.04
N GLU A 464 -53.61 -12.00 20.32
CA GLU A 464 -53.60 -10.86 21.25
C GLU A 464 -53.50 -9.54 20.49
N ASN A 465 -54.02 -8.46 21.08
CA ASN A 465 -53.76 -7.12 20.56
C ASN A 465 -52.33 -6.71 20.93
N VAL A 466 -51.63 -6.02 20.03
CA VAL A 466 -50.24 -5.59 20.28
C VAL A 466 -50.03 -4.12 19.90
N ASN A 467 -49.45 -3.37 20.81
CA ASN A 467 -48.96 -2.02 20.56
C ASN A 467 -47.61 -2.06 19.83
N VAL A 468 -47.59 -1.54 18.60
CA VAL A 468 -46.39 -1.47 17.78
C VAL A 468 -46.17 -0.05 17.25
N ILE A 469 -44.93 0.25 16.89
CA ILE A 469 -44.59 1.40 16.07
C ILE A 469 -44.08 0.92 14.71
N VAL A 470 -44.66 1.46 13.64
CA VAL A 470 -44.15 1.22 12.29
C VAL A 470 -43.47 2.48 11.80
N ARG A 471 -42.26 2.32 11.26
CA ARG A 471 -41.44 3.41 10.72
C ARG A 471 -41.11 3.13 9.27
N THR A 472 -41.36 4.10 8.41
CA THR A 472 -41.04 4.03 6.98
C THR A 472 -39.97 5.05 6.63
N PHE A 473 -39.03 4.68 5.77
CA PHE A 473 -37.84 5.47 5.43
C PHE A 473 -37.56 5.40 3.93
N ARG A 474 -36.88 6.44 3.45
CA ARG A 474 -36.12 6.46 2.20
C ARG A 474 -34.64 6.41 2.53
N VAL A 475 -33.92 5.43 2.01
CA VAL A 475 -32.50 5.22 2.33
C VAL A 475 -31.69 5.08 1.05
N SER A 476 -30.56 5.78 0.90
CA SER A 476 -29.59 5.52 -0.19
C SER A 476 -28.73 4.30 0.11
N GLU A 477 -28.18 3.65 -0.91
CA GLU A 477 -27.32 2.47 -0.74
C GLU A 477 -26.05 2.75 0.08
N ASP A 478 -25.45 3.92 -0.06
CA ASP A 478 -24.28 4.37 0.71
C ASP A 478 -24.64 4.80 2.16
N GLY A 479 -25.93 4.78 2.52
CA GLY A 479 -26.45 5.19 3.83
C GLY A 479 -26.33 6.69 4.13
N THR A 480 -25.80 7.50 3.21
CA THR A 480 -25.61 8.95 3.42
C THR A 480 -26.93 9.73 3.40
N PHE A 481 -27.95 9.16 2.74
CA PHE A 481 -29.31 9.67 2.74
C PHE A 481 -30.21 8.71 3.50
N ASN A 482 -30.80 9.16 4.61
CA ASN A 482 -31.81 8.42 5.35
C ASN A 482 -32.89 9.39 5.84
N LYS A 483 -34.04 9.39 5.19
CA LYS A 483 -35.15 10.29 5.51
C LYS A 483 -36.40 9.49 5.84
N MET A 484 -36.88 9.63 7.07
CA MET A 484 -38.16 9.07 7.49
C MET A 484 -39.29 9.65 6.63
N ILE A 485 -40.20 8.79 6.17
CA ILE A 485 -41.41 9.17 5.44
C ILE A 485 -42.53 9.36 6.46
N GLU A 486 -42.82 8.33 7.25
CA GLU A 486 -43.86 8.32 8.25
C GLU A 486 -43.50 7.39 9.41
N GLU A 487 -43.89 7.79 10.61
CA GLU A 487 -43.85 6.99 11.83
C GLU A 487 -45.23 7.05 12.48
N ARG A 488 -45.79 5.88 12.84
CA ARG A 488 -47.10 5.81 13.48
C ARG A 488 -47.18 4.64 14.46
N ASN A 489 -47.79 4.91 15.61
CA ASN A 489 -48.12 3.88 16.60
C ASN A 489 -49.47 3.26 16.25
N PHE A 490 -49.54 1.93 16.38
CA PHE A 490 -50.76 1.16 16.17
C PHE A 490 -51.01 0.25 17.37
N ASN A 491 -52.27 0.17 17.79
CA ASN A 491 -52.76 -0.97 18.55
C ASN A 491 -53.33 -1.97 17.54
N LEU A 492 -52.55 -2.99 17.18
CA LEU A 492 -52.90 -3.94 16.14
C LEU A 492 -53.74 -5.07 16.71
N SER A 493 -55.00 -5.14 16.30
CA SER A 493 -55.82 -6.32 16.51
C SER A 493 -55.43 -7.47 15.58
N PRO A 494 -55.75 -8.73 15.94
CA PRO A 494 -55.55 -9.89 15.07
C PRO A 494 -56.12 -9.63 13.65
N GLY A 495 -55.28 -9.82 12.64
CA GLY A 495 -55.58 -9.55 11.24
C GLY A 495 -54.71 -8.46 10.62
N THR A 496 -55.26 -7.81 9.59
CA THR A 496 -54.55 -6.81 8.78
C THR A 496 -54.75 -5.41 9.35
N GLY A 497 -53.64 -4.72 9.63
CA GLY A 497 -53.65 -3.35 10.13
C GLY A 497 -53.81 -2.28 9.03
N PRO A 498 -53.85 -1.00 9.43
CA PRO A 498 -53.96 0.13 8.50
C PRO A 498 -52.66 0.39 7.71
N LYS A 499 -52.77 0.96 6.50
CA LYS A 499 -51.63 1.37 5.66
C LYS A 499 -50.82 2.48 6.35
N ILE A 500 -49.49 2.39 6.23
CA ILE A 500 -48.54 3.42 6.66
C ILE A 500 -47.54 3.74 5.55
N GLY A 501 -47.35 5.02 5.24
CA GLY A 501 -46.61 5.51 4.08
C GLY A 501 -47.34 6.66 3.38
N VAL A 502 -47.09 6.84 2.08
CA VAL A 502 -47.65 7.95 1.30
C VAL A 502 -48.23 7.52 -0.05
N GLU A 503 -49.31 8.17 -0.47
CA GLU A 503 -49.93 7.91 -1.79
C GLU A 503 -48.99 8.29 -2.92
N LYS A 504 -48.26 9.39 -2.76
CA LYS A 504 -47.33 9.91 -3.75
C LYS A 504 -46.04 10.37 -3.07
N LEU A 505 -44.92 9.92 -3.61
CA LEU A 505 -43.59 10.29 -3.15
C LEU A 505 -42.83 10.97 -4.30
N PRO A 506 -42.67 12.31 -4.27
CA PRO A 506 -42.01 13.03 -5.35
C PRO A 506 -40.49 12.83 -5.32
N VAL A 507 -39.92 12.49 -6.48
CA VAL A 507 -38.47 12.43 -6.69
C VAL A 507 -37.98 13.80 -7.17
N THR A 508 -37.51 14.61 -6.24
CA THR A 508 -37.01 15.97 -6.50
C THR A 508 -35.52 15.98 -6.88
N HIS A 509 -35.00 17.15 -7.28
CA HIS A 509 -33.56 17.33 -7.51
C HIS A 509 -32.68 17.15 -6.26
N ALA A 510 -33.26 17.05 -5.06
CA ALA A 510 -32.52 16.72 -3.84
C ALA A 510 -31.98 15.28 -3.83
N PHE A 511 -32.52 14.40 -4.68
CA PHE A 511 -32.02 13.04 -4.83
C PHE A 511 -30.79 13.03 -5.73
N LYS A 512 -29.65 12.58 -5.18
CA LYS A 512 -28.46 12.29 -5.97
C LYS A 512 -28.68 11.05 -6.83
N LYS A 513 -27.99 10.98 -7.98
CA LYS A 513 -27.94 9.78 -8.81
C LYS A 513 -27.48 8.56 -7.97
N GLY A 514 -28.17 7.44 -8.10
CA GLY A 514 -27.82 6.19 -7.40
C GLY A 514 -29.02 5.33 -7.00
N LYS A 515 -28.75 4.25 -6.27
CA LYS A 515 -29.74 3.30 -5.78
C LYS A 515 -30.31 3.71 -4.42
N TYR A 516 -31.63 3.58 -4.28
CA TYR A 516 -32.39 3.91 -3.07
C TYR A 516 -33.30 2.75 -2.68
N PHE A 517 -33.76 2.80 -1.43
CA PHE A 517 -34.67 1.82 -0.85
C PHE A 517 -35.84 2.50 -0.13
N PHE A 518 -37.05 1.96 -0.33
CA PHE A 518 -38.14 2.13 0.62
C PHE A 518 -37.99 1.07 1.71
N ARG A 519 -37.77 1.53 2.95
CA ARG A 519 -37.56 0.65 4.10
C ARG A 519 -38.69 0.83 5.10
N ALA A 520 -39.30 -0.25 5.55
CA ALA A 520 -40.26 -0.23 6.66
C ALA A 520 -39.78 -1.14 7.79
N LYS A 521 -40.00 -0.72 9.04
CA LYS A 521 -39.66 -1.46 10.26
C LYS A 521 -40.86 -1.50 11.19
N LEU A 522 -41.12 -2.66 11.80
CA LEU A 522 -42.13 -2.84 12.83
C LEU A 522 -41.43 -3.16 14.17
N LEU A 523 -41.71 -2.37 15.19
CA LEU A 523 -41.14 -2.50 16.53
C LEU A 523 -42.24 -2.67 17.57
N CYS A 524 -42.06 -3.60 18.50
CA CYS A 524 -42.97 -3.75 19.64
C CYS A 524 -42.80 -2.61 20.66
N LEU A 525 -43.90 -2.07 21.19
CA LEU A 525 -43.87 -1.01 22.22
C LEU A 525 -44.13 -1.52 23.64
N GLU A 526 -44.45 -2.80 23.78
CA GLU A 526 -44.78 -3.44 25.05
C GLU A 526 -44.18 -4.84 25.15
N ASP A 527 -44.09 -5.36 26.37
CA ASP A 527 -43.76 -6.75 26.60
C ASP A 527 -45.00 -7.60 26.33
N THR A 528 -44.82 -8.67 25.57
CA THR A 528 -45.93 -9.52 25.11
C THR A 528 -45.73 -10.96 25.55
N ASN A 529 -46.83 -11.72 25.65
CA ASN A 529 -46.77 -13.17 25.84
C ASN A 529 -46.59 -13.94 24.52
N ILE A 530 -46.43 -13.21 23.43
CA ILE A 530 -46.18 -13.74 22.11
C ILE A 530 -44.79 -14.40 22.10
N LEU A 531 -44.77 -15.68 21.70
CA LEU A 531 -43.56 -16.47 21.58
C LEU A 531 -43.12 -16.51 20.11
N LEU A 532 -41.83 -16.32 19.89
CA LEU A 532 -41.17 -16.54 18.60
C LEU A 532 -41.00 -18.05 18.34
N PRO A 533 -40.68 -18.46 17.09
CA PRO A 533 -40.42 -19.86 16.75
C PRO A 533 -39.33 -20.53 17.61
N ASP A 534 -38.44 -19.75 18.23
CA ASP A 534 -37.38 -20.21 19.15
C ASP A 534 -37.79 -20.20 20.64
N ASN A 535 -39.10 -20.08 20.94
CA ASN A 535 -39.68 -20.00 22.29
C ASN A 535 -39.24 -18.80 23.13
N LYS A 536 -38.63 -17.77 22.55
CA LYS A 536 -38.38 -16.51 23.27
C LYS A 536 -39.63 -15.64 23.30
N LYS A 537 -39.85 -14.98 24.44
CA LYS A 537 -40.87 -13.93 24.56
C LYS A 537 -40.40 -12.67 23.84
N VAL A 538 -41.36 -11.97 23.23
CA VAL A 538 -41.08 -10.68 22.62
C VAL A 538 -41.19 -9.57 23.65
N GLU A 539 -40.05 -8.94 23.89
CA GLU A 539 -39.89 -7.79 24.78
C GLU A 539 -40.11 -6.47 24.03
N LYS A 540 -40.38 -5.41 24.80
CA LYS A 540 -40.45 -4.05 24.29
C LYS A 540 -39.17 -3.68 23.52
N GLY A 541 -39.35 -3.14 22.31
CA GLY A 541 -38.26 -2.73 21.43
C GLY A 541 -37.79 -3.79 20.43
N TYR A 542 -38.34 -5.01 20.48
CA TYR A 542 -38.06 -6.06 19.50
C TYR A 542 -38.51 -5.65 18.08
N GLU A 543 -37.62 -5.81 17.09
CA GLU A 543 -37.90 -5.55 15.66
C GLU A 543 -38.35 -6.87 15.00
N TYR A 544 -39.62 -6.93 14.57
CA TYR A 544 -40.21 -8.16 14.03
C TYR A 544 -39.90 -8.39 12.56
N ASP A 545 -40.02 -7.34 11.75
CA ASP A 545 -39.94 -7.49 10.30
C ASP A 545 -39.43 -6.21 9.64
N ARG A 546 -38.74 -6.38 8.51
CA ARG A 546 -38.16 -5.33 7.71
C ARG A 546 -38.46 -5.55 6.23
N VAL A 547 -39.23 -4.62 5.65
CA VAL A 547 -39.41 -4.52 4.20
C VAL A 547 -38.32 -3.61 3.63
N ASN A 548 -37.71 -4.01 2.51
CA ASN A 548 -36.70 -3.21 1.81
C ASN A 548 -36.87 -3.32 0.28
N ILE A 549 -37.50 -2.33 -0.35
CA ILE A 549 -37.81 -2.34 -1.79
C ILE A 549 -36.87 -1.37 -2.54
N PRO A 550 -36.05 -1.83 -3.50
CA PRO A 550 -35.11 -0.97 -4.22
C PRO A 550 -35.72 -0.20 -5.39
N PHE A 551 -35.16 0.96 -5.72
CA PHE A 551 -35.40 1.74 -6.94
C PHE A 551 -34.16 2.60 -7.29
N TYR A 552 -34.01 3.02 -8.54
CA TYR A 552 -32.79 3.70 -9.05
C TYR A 552 -33.12 5.10 -9.53
N ILE A 553 -32.37 6.10 -9.08
CA ILE A 553 -32.62 7.51 -9.43
C ILE A 553 -31.64 7.98 -10.49
N ASN A 554 -32.16 8.44 -11.63
CA ASN A 554 -31.38 8.94 -12.78
C ASN A 554 -30.26 7.99 -13.24
N GLU A 555 -30.43 6.70 -12.98
CA GLU A 555 -29.50 5.63 -13.29
C GLU A 555 -30.29 4.41 -13.74
N ASP A 556 -29.82 3.74 -14.78
CA ASP A 556 -30.45 2.50 -15.21
C ASP A 556 -30.18 1.42 -14.15
N PRO A 557 -31.19 0.65 -13.73
CA PRO A 557 -30.96 -0.49 -12.87
C PRO A 557 -29.94 -1.42 -13.55
N PRO A 558 -29.02 -2.06 -12.80
CA PRO A 558 -28.22 -3.13 -13.36
C PRO A 558 -29.15 -4.15 -14.03
N ILE A 559 -28.69 -4.80 -15.10
CA ILE A 559 -29.46 -5.66 -16.06
C ILE A 559 -30.30 -6.79 -15.40
N LEU A 560 -30.26 -6.92 -14.08
CA LEU A 560 -31.02 -7.83 -13.22
C LEU A 560 -32.53 -7.58 -13.11
N GLY A 561 -33.08 -6.50 -13.67
CA GLY A 561 -34.48 -6.10 -13.45
C GLY A 561 -35.58 -7.08 -13.91
N ASN A 562 -35.28 -8.19 -14.60
CA ASN A 562 -36.29 -9.12 -15.13
C ASN A 562 -35.86 -10.61 -15.12
N LEU A 563 -34.86 -11.01 -14.33
CA LEU A 563 -34.40 -12.41 -14.30
C LEU A 563 -35.15 -13.24 -13.25
N PRO A 564 -35.54 -14.50 -13.58
CA PRO A 564 -36.25 -15.38 -12.64
C PRO A 564 -35.35 -15.94 -11.53
N PHE A 565 -34.03 -15.71 -11.60
CA PHE A 565 -33.06 -16.21 -10.62
C PHE A 565 -32.05 -15.13 -10.20
N GLN A 566 -31.53 -15.24 -8.98
CA GLN A 566 -30.37 -14.50 -8.48
C GLN A 566 -29.47 -15.37 -7.61
N PHE A 567 -28.19 -15.07 -7.53
CA PHE A 567 -27.26 -15.74 -6.61
C PHE A 567 -27.02 -14.88 -5.36
N SER A 568 -26.80 -15.54 -4.21
CA SER A 568 -26.37 -14.87 -2.98
C SER A 568 -25.39 -15.74 -2.19
N GLU A 569 -24.32 -15.14 -1.68
CA GLU A 569 -23.37 -15.85 -0.82
C GLU A 569 -23.84 -15.86 0.64
N ILE A 570 -23.76 -17.02 1.29
CA ILE A 570 -23.90 -17.15 2.74
C ILE A 570 -22.50 -17.30 3.33
N THR A 571 -22.10 -16.31 4.15
CA THR A 571 -20.78 -16.28 4.80
C THR A 571 -20.79 -16.78 6.24
N ASN A 572 -21.97 -16.84 6.87
CA ASN A 572 -22.11 -17.10 8.31
C ASN A 572 -22.43 -18.56 8.65
N ARG A 573 -22.61 -19.41 7.63
CA ARG A 573 -22.90 -20.83 7.79
C ARG A 573 -21.59 -21.60 7.74
N THR A 574 -21.19 -22.15 8.89
CA THR A 574 -19.89 -22.84 9.06
C THR A 574 -19.93 -24.32 8.74
N ASP A 575 -21.12 -24.89 8.48
CA ASP A 575 -21.27 -26.28 8.10
C ASP A 575 -20.60 -26.55 6.73
N PRO A 576 -19.52 -27.35 6.69
CA PRO A 576 -18.77 -27.62 5.47
C PRO A 576 -19.48 -28.61 4.54
N ALA A 577 -20.55 -29.29 4.98
CA ALA A 577 -21.33 -30.21 4.15
C ALA A 577 -22.38 -29.48 3.28
N PHE A 578 -22.70 -28.25 3.65
CA PHE A 578 -23.69 -27.43 2.95
C PHE A 578 -23.06 -26.69 1.77
N LEU A 579 -23.63 -26.86 0.57
CA LEU A 579 -23.11 -26.26 -0.66
C LEU A 579 -24.04 -25.18 -1.24
N PHE A 580 -25.33 -25.50 -1.42
CA PHE A 580 -26.35 -24.60 -1.95
C PHE A 580 -27.69 -24.79 -1.23
N GLU A 581 -28.48 -23.71 -1.15
CA GLU A 581 -29.92 -23.76 -0.93
C GLU A 581 -30.60 -22.80 -1.89
N TRP A 582 -31.90 -22.95 -2.10
CA TRP A 582 -32.65 -22.00 -2.90
C TRP A 582 -33.95 -21.63 -2.21
N ASP A 583 -34.42 -20.41 -2.46
CA ASP A 583 -35.68 -19.91 -1.94
C ASP A 583 -36.44 -19.16 -3.03
N GLN A 584 -37.76 -19.30 -3.06
CA GLN A 584 -38.63 -18.59 -3.99
C GLN A 584 -39.18 -17.34 -3.31
N GLN A 585 -38.69 -16.17 -3.74
CA GLN A 585 -39.15 -14.89 -3.22
C GLN A 585 -40.58 -14.57 -3.70
N ALA A 586 -41.24 -13.63 -3.02
CA ALA A 586 -42.64 -13.25 -3.23
C ALA A 586 -43.02 -12.85 -4.67
N LEU A 587 -42.04 -12.59 -5.54
CA LEU A 587 -42.19 -12.21 -6.95
C LEU A 587 -41.97 -13.37 -7.94
N GLY A 588 -41.83 -14.61 -7.45
CA GLY A 588 -41.46 -15.76 -8.29
C GLY A 588 -39.99 -15.77 -8.71
N ILE A 589 -39.15 -15.00 -8.02
CA ILE A 589 -37.69 -14.97 -8.22
C ILE A 589 -37.05 -16.01 -7.32
N TYR A 590 -36.31 -16.95 -7.89
CA TYR A 590 -35.57 -17.97 -7.17
C TYR A 590 -34.18 -17.44 -6.78
N THR A 591 -33.91 -17.34 -5.48
CA THR A 591 -32.58 -16.99 -4.96
C THR A 591 -31.82 -18.26 -4.69
N ILE A 592 -30.72 -18.48 -5.39
CA ILE A 592 -29.78 -19.57 -5.12
C ILE A 592 -28.71 -19.04 -4.17
N TYR A 593 -28.78 -19.50 -2.94
CA TYR A 593 -27.77 -19.23 -1.95
C TYR A 593 -26.65 -20.27 -2.02
N TYR A 594 -25.39 -19.84 -1.88
CA TYR A 594 -24.24 -20.75 -1.86
C TYR A 594 -23.33 -20.49 -0.66
N ASN A 595 -22.70 -21.55 -0.16
CA ASN A 595 -21.84 -21.47 1.02
C ASN A 595 -20.44 -20.97 0.68
N GLY A 596 -20.17 -19.71 1.02
CA GLY A 596 -18.88 -19.07 0.81
C GLY A 596 -17.70 -19.75 1.51
N MET A 597 -17.99 -20.53 2.55
CA MET A 597 -16.99 -21.19 3.40
C MET A 597 -16.74 -22.65 3.01
N HIS A 598 -17.50 -23.20 2.05
CA HIS A 598 -17.36 -24.58 1.59
C HIS A 598 -15.97 -24.81 0.96
N PRO A 599 -15.28 -25.94 1.22
CA PRO A 599 -13.92 -26.19 0.73
C PRO A 599 -13.74 -26.01 -0.78
N LYS A 600 -14.73 -26.46 -1.58
CA LYS A 600 -14.74 -26.35 -3.05
C LYS A 600 -14.88 -24.90 -3.56
N ILE A 601 -15.56 -24.03 -2.81
CA ILE A 601 -15.69 -22.60 -3.16
C ILE A 601 -14.45 -21.84 -2.66
N LYS A 602 -13.89 -22.21 -1.51
CA LYS A 602 -12.62 -21.67 -1.01
C LYS A 602 -11.45 -21.97 -1.94
N SER A 603 -11.40 -23.14 -2.58
CA SER A 603 -10.34 -23.45 -3.55
C SER A 603 -10.43 -22.60 -4.81
N ILE A 604 -11.64 -22.34 -5.32
CA ILE A 604 -11.86 -21.46 -6.49
C ILE A 604 -11.46 -20.01 -6.16
N LYS A 605 -11.72 -19.55 -4.93
CA LYS A 605 -11.32 -18.21 -4.45
C LYS A 605 -9.82 -18.03 -4.21
N LYS A 606 -9.05 -19.13 -4.12
CA LYS A 606 -7.59 -19.11 -3.90
C LYS A 606 -6.79 -19.11 -5.19
N GLU A 607 -7.43 -19.11 -6.36
CA GLU A 607 -6.71 -19.02 -7.64
C GLU A 607 -6.02 -17.66 -7.77
N ASP A 608 -4.72 -17.67 -8.09
CA ASP A 608 -3.83 -16.49 -8.06
C ASP A 608 -4.18 -15.39 -9.09
N GLU A 609 -5.13 -15.66 -9.99
CA GLU A 609 -5.61 -14.70 -11.00
C GLU A 609 -7.11 -14.44 -10.86
N ALA A 610 -7.49 -13.17 -10.65
CA ALA A 610 -8.88 -12.75 -10.49
C ALA A 610 -9.78 -13.10 -11.71
N VAL A 611 -9.19 -13.20 -12.91
CA VAL A 611 -9.90 -13.59 -14.14
C VAL A 611 -10.20 -15.09 -14.15
N LYS A 612 -9.20 -15.93 -13.85
CA LYS A 612 -9.37 -17.39 -13.75
C LYS A 612 -10.36 -17.76 -12.64
N SER A 613 -10.23 -17.13 -11.47
CA SER A 613 -11.17 -17.32 -10.37
C SER A 613 -12.61 -16.95 -10.76
N SER A 614 -12.79 -15.87 -11.55
CA SER A 614 -14.11 -15.47 -12.06
C SER A 614 -14.70 -16.49 -13.04
N GLU A 615 -13.91 -17.04 -13.97
CA GLU A 615 -14.37 -18.03 -14.95
C GLU A 615 -14.69 -19.38 -14.28
N SER A 616 -13.81 -19.83 -13.37
CA SER A 616 -14.02 -21.02 -12.55
C SER A 616 -15.29 -20.90 -11.70
N MET A 617 -15.53 -19.73 -11.11
CA MET A 617 -16.74 -19.44 -10.34
C MET A 617 -17.99 -19.38 -11.23
N GLU A 618 -17.93 -18.74 -12.40
CA GLU A 618 -19.03 -18.69 -13.37
C GLU A 618 -19.48 -20.09 -13.79
N LYS A 619 -18.51 -20.93 -14.19
CA LYS A 619 -18.77 -22.32 -14.60
C LYS A 619 -19.41 -23.11 -13.46
N PHE A 620 -18.83 -23.01 -12.27
CA PHE A 620 -19.32 -23.70 -11.09
C PHE A 620 -20.76 -23.29 -10.72
N LEU A 621 -21.06 -22.00 -10.70
CA LEU A 621 -22.41 -21.49 -10.42
C LEU A 621 -23.42 -21.93 -11.50
N THR A 622 -23.01 -21.91 -12.77
CA THR A 622 -23.86 -22.34 -13.88
C THR A 622 -24.24 -23.81 -13.75
N GLU A 623 -23.27 -24.72 -13.58
CA GLU A 623 -23.50 -26.17 -13.48
C GLU A 623 -24.46 -26.53 -12.34
N ASN A 624 -24.27 -25.94 -11.15
CA ASN A 624 -25.09 -26.26 -9.99
C ASN A 624 -26.49 -25.63 -10.07
N ALA A 625 -26.62 -24.47 -10.70
CA ALA A 625 -27.93 -23.84 -10.89
C ALA A 625 -28.81 -24.59 -11.90
N VAL A 626 -28.22 -25.30 -12.89
CA VAL A 626 -28.98 -26.20 -13.76
C VAL A 626 -29.66 -27.30 -12.96
N LEU A 627 -28.93 -27.92 -12.02
CA LEU A 627 -29.47 -28.97 -11.15
C LEU A 627 -30.60 -28.44 -10.27
N ILE A 628 -30.44 -27.24 -9.70
CA ILE A 628 -31.46 -26.59 -8.88
C ILE A 628 -32.71 -26.26 -9.72
N ALA A 629 -32.53 -25.75 -10.94
CA ALA A 629 -33.64 -25.45 -11.85
C ALA A 629 -34.47 -26.70 -12.20
N TYR A 630 -33.79 -27.82 -12.42
CA TYR A 630 -34.43 -29.11 -12.65
C TYR A 630 -35.17 -29.61 -11.40
N GLN A 631 -34.56 -29.51 -10.22
CA GLN A 631 -35.20 -29.84 -8.95
C GLN A 631 -36.49 -29.03 -8.74
N ILE A 632 -36.44 -27.71 -8.95
CA ILE A 632 -37.61 -26.83 -8.86
C ILE A 632 -38.73 -27.31 -9.81
N LYS A 633 -38.37 -27.70 -11.04
CA LYS A 633 -39.34 -28.18 -12.02
C LYS A 633 -39.99 -29.50 -11.59
N LEU A 634 -39.21 -30.44 -11.07
CA LEU A 634 -39.72 -31.69 -10.53
C LEU A 634 -40.69 -31.44 -9.37
N GLU A 635 -40.34 -30.54 -8.45
CA GLU A 635 -41.22 -30.16 -7.34
C GLU A 635 -42.53 -29.51 -7.81
N GLU A 636 -42.49 -28.66 -8.85
CA GLU A 636 -43.69 -28.10 -9.49
C GLU A 636 -44.58 -29.19 -10.09
N VAL A 637 -43.99 -30.15 -10.82
CA VAL A 637 -44.70 -31.29 -11.44
C VAL A 637 -45.34 -32.18 -10.39
N VAL A 638 -44.66 -32.44 -9.27
CA VAL A 638 -45.17 -33.25 -8.15
C VAL A 638 -46.28 -32.52 -7.37
N SER A 639 -46.25 -31.18 -7.35
CA SER A 639 -47.24 -30.37 -6.61
C SER A 639 -48.51 -29.99 -7.39
N GLY A 640 -48.52 -30.21 -8.72
CA GLY A 640 -49.71 -30.05 -9.57
C GLY A 640 -50.58 -31.30 -9.57
N ASP A 641 -51.90 -31.13 -9.60
CA ASP A 641 -52.94 -32.18 -9.45
C ASP A 641 -53.02 -33.22 -10.60
N ASN A 642 -51.90 -33.53 -11.26
CA ASN A 642 -51.79 -34.68 -12.15
C ASN A 642 -50.96 -35.76 -11.44
N LYS A 643 -51.67 -36.75 -10.88
CA LYS A 643 -51.18 -38.06 -10.39
C LYS A 643 -49.67 -38.07 -10.14
N GLY A 644 -49.29 -37.71 -8.91
CA GLY A 644 -47.91 -37.76 -8.44
C GLY A 644 -47.22 -39.05 -8.89
N ASP A 645 -45.98 -38.90 -9.34
CA ASP A 645 -45.12 -39.98 -9.78
C ASP A 645 -44.97 -40.99 -8.64
N LYS A 646 -45.82 -42.02 -8.68
CA LYS A 646 -45.91 -43.02 -7.62
C LYS A 646 -44.59 -43.75 -7.48
N ASP A 647 -43.86 -43.90 -8.58
CA ASP A 647 -42.57 -44.59 -8.60
C ASP A 647 -41.53 -43.80 -7.83
N LEU A 648 -41.48 -42.46 -7.96
CA LEU A 648 -40.56 -41.61 -7.17
C LEU A 648 -40.92 -41.61 -5.68
N ALA A 649 -42.21 -41.51 -5.35
CA ALA A 649 -42.67 -41.54 -3.96
C ALA A 649 -42.38 -42.90 -3.29
N GLU A 650 -42.54 -44.00 -4.03
CA GLU A 650 -42.26 -45.36 -3.59
C GLU A 650 -40.74 -45.64 -3.52
N LEU A 651 -39.94 -45.07 -4.45
CA LEU A 651 -38.48 -45.11 -4.42
C LEU A 651 -37.89 -44.38 -3.20
N ILE A 652 -38.35 -43.16 -2.93
CA ILE A 652 -37.89 -42.37 -1.78
C ILE A 652 -38.25 -43.08 -0.47
N SER A 653 -39.44 -43.66 -0.41
CA SER A 653 -39.90 -44.44 0.75
C SER A 653 -39.11 -45.75 0.96
N SER A 654 -38.48 -46.29 -0.09
CA SER A 654 -37.66 -47.52 -0.02
C SER A 654 -36.27 -47.30 0.61
N GLY A 655 -35.79 -46.05 0.69
CA GLY A 655 -34.49 -45.72 1.27
C GLY A 655 -33.26 -46.13 0.44
N ASP A 656 -33.44 -46.72 -0.76
CA ASP A 656 -32.34 -47.10 -1.65
C ASP A 656 -31.82 -45.87 -2.42
N LEU A 657 -30.81 -45.24 -1.83
CA LEU A 657 -30.13 -44.07 -2.39
C LEU A 657 -29.57 -44.31 -3.80
N THR A 658 -29.20 -45.54 -4.16
CA THR A 658 -28.67 -45.86 -5.48
C THR A 658 -29.77 -45.81 -6.53
N ARG A 659 -30.95 -46.32 -6.21
CA ARG A 659 -32.12 -46.24 -7.08
C ARG A 659 -32.64 -44.82 -7.22
N VAL A 660 -32.68 -44.05 -6.13
CA VAL A 660 -33.06 -42.62 -6.16
C VAL A 660 -32.06 -41.83 -7.01
N ALA A 661 -30.76 -42.05 -6.82
CA ALA A 661 -29.73 -41.40 -7.62
C ALA A 661 -29.83 -41.78 -9.11
N ASN A 662 -30.03 -43.06 -9.43
CA ASN A 662 -30.18 -43.51 -10.81
C ASN A 662 -31.45 -42.97 -11.46
N TYR A 663 -32.56 -42.87 -10.73
CA TYR A 663 -33.80 -42.28 -11.22
C TYR A 663 -33.63 -40.78 -11.51
N LEU A 664 -33.03 -40.03 -10.58
CA LEU A 664 -32.71 -38.62 -10.78
C LEU A 664 -31.72 -38.40 -11.93
N MET A 665 -30.69 -39.24 -12.04
CA MET A 665 -29.69 -39.19 -13.11
C MET A 665 -30.28 -39.60 -14.47
N SER A 666 -31.21 -40.57 -14.52
CA SER A 666 -31.91 -40.96 -15.74
C SER A 666 -32.85 -39.86 -16.20
N GLY A 667 -33.66 -39.29 -15.31
CA GLY A 667 -34.51 -38.14 -15.63
C GLY A 667 -33.70 -36.91 -16.03
N TYR A 668 -32.56 -36.66 -15.36
CA TYR A 668 -31.61 -35.61 -15.74
C TYR A 668 -30.97 -35.89 -17.12
N SER A 669 -30.64 -37.14 -17.42
CA SER A 669 -30.07 -37.55 -18.72
C SER A 669 -31.09 -37.48 -19.86
N GLU A 670 -32.35 -37.89 -19.63
CA GLU A 670 -33.45 -37.75 -20.59
C GLU A 670 -33.77 -36.28 -20.84
N PHE A 671 -33.81 -35.46 -19.79
CA PHE A 671 -33.94 -34.01 -19.89
C PHE A 671 -32.80 -33.37 -20.68
N LEU A 672 -31.55 -33.76 -20.42
CA LEU A 672 -30.39 -33.31 -21.21
C LEU A 672 -30.44 -33.82 -22.65
N TRP A 673 -30.95 -35.02 -22.92
CA TRP A 673 -31.06 -35.61 -24.25
C TRP A 673 -32.15 -34.95 -25.10
N GLU A 674 -33.34 -34.70 -24.56
CA GLU A 674 -34.39 -33.91 -25.23
C GLU A 674 -33.89 -32.50 -25.55
N TYR A 675 -33.06 -31.92 -24.69
CA TYR A 675 -32.65 -30.53 -24.78
C TYR A 675 -31.35 -30.28 -25.58
N MET A 676 -30.39 -31.22 -25.57
CA MET A 676 -29.12 -31.13 -26.29
C MET A 676 -29.05 -32.04 -27.52
N GLY A 677 -29.93 -33.04 -27.66
CA GLY A 677 -29.86 -34.08 -28.69
C GLY A 677 -31.06 -34.16 -29.65
N GLY A 678 -32.16 -33.46 -29.41
CA GLY A 678 -33.33 -33.42 -30.30
C GLY A 678 -33.23 -32.33 -31.36
N LYS A 679 -32.65 -32.64 -32.52
CA LYS A 679 -32.91 -31.92 -33.78
C LYS A 679 -34.10 -32.54 -34.50
#